data_AF-A0A522SN69-F1
#
_entry.id   AF-A0A522SN69-F1
#
_cell.length_a   1.000
_cell.length_b   1.000
_cell.length_c   1.000
_cell.angle_alpha   90.00
_cell.angle_beta   90.00
_cell.angle_gamma   90.00
#
_symmetry.space_group_name_H-M   'P 1'
#
loop_
_entity.id
_entity.type
_entity.pdbx_description
1 polymer ?
#
loop_
_entity_poly.entity_id
_entity_poly.type
_entity_poly.pdbx_seq_one_letter_code
_entity_poly.pdbx_strand_id
1 'polypeptide(L)'
;MAEQNSSHIEKNEGELHSLDFKSLRQHGIELIQRLSGHAWTDYNLHDPGVTILEILCVAITDLAYRTDFPIQDLLADEYGNIQSKENSFFLREEILTTNPVTINDIRKSILDAIEDVYNIWLEPVLSSYSSDNVKGLYEIFVQMTKEAATRLDTEADLKEKIKSGVRRSFVSKRNLCEDWVRDIVILNPVRIVISADVRVSEETIPEDILAVIYRELEDFLNEPIKYYSEKELAAAGLTVEEIYAGPLLKKGIVPDAQMHDRRREIDPDELIRKIMQIPGVVNVKNFILQTPEGNTSSQPYKLDKFQFAYLNVNPAETSIRVMKGGNEIMIDMGTFNDLYFRKREISRRTFLSSFHLTEHNELLKGTHKNIEQYYTIQNYFPLIYGIGEEGLSAHETSVRKAQAKQLKSYLMLFEQLLANYLSQLANGKNLFSTDLSGKGNITYYFQPLYGIPEVRDLLKAFTDIKNENADTVWEAFKKNKDNEYISSLKESLETNDIYRERKNRVFDHLLARFNLQPDTYPVNLFKLLYGDPTNDQRADEVLQWKSELISNRVELSRDRIKAFDYLAEEGTVQNYSGFQKNMATLLYIRNQKMRPLSWLFDLKRTEFGETLNIHNLVQRNRYTKEDQNRTGDKSEPVHSYDFGEQVTSAFKYGTDINNFQIAEDTGGGGNYSILYKAPQKKDWTPISNNYPDKSSAIAALKELINYLIQINIESEGFHIVEHILLIPPLKSQSFGFGFYENEDSLLFRNIRWTDFDEREKLIGEILEIAENKENTPRLNEMMLFPKRNKSSSPDISEMNDDSKLENALENVRLRNGRKTLFFPRFELWVKLLNGTVMKGDYFNFRMAVILPAWPARFQNENFREFTENLFRQNAPAYIRIDFYWLTISEMKEFEKLYFEWLNFLNKQEINFEGSTFSERLIIFLQGNNYRVADS
;
A
#
# COMPACT_ATOMS: atom_id res chain seq x y z
N MET A 1 33.17 16.02 15.31
CA MET A 1 33.03 17.07 14.28
C MET A 1 33.17 16.38 12.93
N ALA A 2 32.05 15.89 12.40
CA ALA A 2 31.96 15.39 11.04
C ALA A 2 30.93 16.29 10.37
N GLU A 3 31.35 17.02 9.34
CA GLU A 3 30.52 17.94 8.59
C GLU A 3 29.38 17.16 7.93
N GLN A 4 28.15 17.60 8.22
CA GLN A 4 26.96 17.22 7.50
C GLN A 4 27.11 17.69 6.05
N ASN A 5 27.49 16.81 5.13
CA ASN A 5 27.25 17.04 3.70
C ASN A 5 25.77 16.76 3.41
N SER A 6 24.90 17.64 3.90
CA SER A 6 23.59 17.83 3.31
C SER A 6 23.81 18.30 1.88
N SER A 7 23.44 17.46 0.90
CA SER A 7 23.38 17.84 -0.51
C SER A 7 22.28 18.89 -0.69
N HIS A 8 22.57 20.12 -0.31
CA HIS A 8 21.77 21.28 -0.68
C HIS A 8 22.16 21.70 -2.09
N ILE A 9 21.17 21.98 -2.92
CA ILE A 9 21.41 22.82 -4.10
C ILE A 9 21.75 24.19 -3.51
N GLU A 10 23.03 24.56 -3.53
CA GLU A 10 23.43 25.90 -3.10
C GLU A 10 22.63 26.91 -3.93
N LYS A 11 21.87 27.77 -3.24
CA LYS A 11 21.19 28.89 -3.89
C LYS A 11 22.31 29.71 -4.51
N ASN A 12 22.27 29.94 -5.81
CA ASN A 12 23.29 30.72 -6.49
C ASN A 12 23.25 32.15 -5.90
N GLU A 13 24.14 32.45 -4.94
CA GLU A 13 24.21 33.73 -4.20
C GLU A 13 24.77 34.88 -5.06
N GLY A 14 24.69 34.76 -6.39
CA GLY A 14 24.96 35.91 -7.25
C GLY A 14 23.99 37.04 -6.93
N GLU A 15 24.48 38.29 -6.93
CA GLU A 15 23.62 39.47 -6.85
C GLU A 15 22.48 39.32 -7.87
N LEU A 16 21.24 39.28 -7.39
CA LEU A 16 20.07 39.24 -8.25
C LEU A 16 20.05 40.55 -9.06
N HIS A 17 20.61 40.54 -10.26
CA HIS A 17 20.65 41.71 -11.16
C HIS A 17 19.24 42.28 -11.42
N SER A 18 18.19 41.48 -11.24
CA SER A 18 16.79 41.90 -11.33
C SER A 18 16.30 42.76 -10.15
N LEU A 19 17.05 42.83 -9.04
CA LEU A 19 16.79 43.75 -7.92
C LEU A 19 17.56 45.08 -8.07
N ASP A 20 18.53 45.16 -8.98
CA ASP A 20 19.26 46.38 -9.28
C ASP A 20 18.67 47.11 -10.49
N PHE A 21 17.92 48.16 -10.20
CA PHE A 21 17.34 49.05 -11.21
C PHE A 21 18.36 49.57 -12.23
N LYS A 22 19.58 49.95 -11.80
CA LYS A 22 20.57 50.54 -12.71
C LYS A 22 21.06 49.51 -13.71
N SER A 23 21.35 48.31 -13.24
CA SER A 23 21.73 47.18 -14.09
C SER A 23 20.61 46.81 -15.07
N LEU A 24 19.35 46.73 -14.61
CA LEU A 24 18.19 46.45 -15.47
C LEU A 24 18.03 47.51 -16.57
N ARG A 25 18.10 48.79 -16.20
CA ARG A 25 17.97 49.91 -17.15
C ARG A 25 19.09 49.88 -18.18
N GLN A 26 20.33 49.68 -17.75
CA GLN A 26 21.48 49.59 -18.64
C GLN A 26 21.30 48.45 -19.66
N HIS A 27 20.90 47.27 -19.17
CA HIS A 27 20.63 46.13 -20.04
C HIS A 27 19.48 46.39 -21.02
N GLY A 28 18.41 47.04 -20.55
CA GLY A 28 17.28 47.45 -21.40
C GLY A 28 17.70 48.39 -22.53
N ILE A 29 18.53 49.39 -22.24
CA ILE A 29 19.08 50.32 -23.26
C ILE A 29 19.95 49.57 -24.27
N GLU A 30 20.83 48.68 -23.81
CA GLU A 30 21.68 47.87 -24.69
C GLU A 30 20.85 46.98 -25.64
N LEU A 31 19.77 46.39 -25.13
CA LEU A 31 18.84 45.60 -25.94
C LEU A 31 18.15 46.45 -27.01
N ILE A 32 17.66 47.64 -26.65
CA ILE A 32 17.04 48.58 -27.60
C ILE A 32 18.05 49.02 -28.66
N GLN A 33 19.26 49.42 -28.26
CA GLN A 33 20.33 49.79 -29.18
C GLN A 33 20.62 48.69 -30.21
N ARG A 34 20.67 47.44 -29.76
CA ARG A 34 20.91 46.29 -30.64
C ARG A 34 19.74 46.03 -31.60
N LEU A 35 18.50 46.16 -31.14
CA LEU A 35 17.30 45.81 -31.92
C LEU A 35 16.84 46.94 -32.85
N SER A 36 16.96 48.19 -32.43
CA SER A 36 16.39 49.35 -33.13
C SER A 36 17.33 50.56 -33.22
N GLY A 37 18.62 50.43 -32.91
CA GLY A 37 19.58 51.55 -32.94
C GLY A 37 19.79 52.22 -34.31
N HIS A 38 19.30 51.61 -35.39
CA HIS A 38 19.26 52.23 -36.73
C HIS A 38 18.07 53.18 -36.92
N ALA A 39 17.03 53.08 -36.08
CA ALA A 39 15.78 53.86 -36.16
C ALA A 39 15.58 54.77 -34.94
N TRP A 40 15.80 54.24 -33.72
CA TRP A 40 15.72 55.00 -32.47
C TRP A 40 17.14 55.25 -31.96
N THR A 41 17.61 56.50 -31.97
CA THR A 41 19.02 56.85 -31.67
C THR A 41 19.19 57.73 -30.43
N ASP A 42 18.09 58.23 -29.85
CA ASP A 42 18.09 59.06 -28.64
C ASP A 42 17.68 58.22 -27.43
N TYR A 43 18.57 58.10 -26.44
CA TYR A 43 18.35 57.31 -25.22
C TYR A 43 18.45 58.17 -23.95
N ASN A 44 18.20 59.48 -24.09
CA ASN A 44 18.23 60.41 -22.98
C ASN A 44 16.91 60.44 -22.20
N LEU A 45 16.96 60.99 -20.99
CA LEU A 45 15.82 61.04 -20.04
C LEU A 45 14.59 61.80 -20.54
N HIS A 46 14.71 62.60 -21.60
CA HIS A 46 13.59 63.36 -22.15
C HIS A 46 12.78 62.56 -23.17
N ASP A 47 13.29 61.43 -23.65
CA ASP A 47 12.61 60.55 -24.60
C ASP A 47 11.50 59.75 -23.87
N PRO A 48 10.22 59.83 -24.30
CA PRO A 48 9.13 59.09 -23.68
C PRO A 48 9.30 57.57 -23.68
N GLY A 49 9.99 56.99 -24.65
CA GLY A 49 10.31 55.57 -24.71
C GLY A 49 11.31 55.15 -23.63
N VAL A 50 12.27 56.02 -23.30
CA VAL A 50 13.19 55.79 -22.16
C VAL A 50 12.43 55.88 -20.84
N THR A 51 11.50 56.81 -20.71
CA THR A 51 10.60 56.87 -19.53
C THR A 51 9.79 55.59 -19.36
N ILE A 52 9.22 55.04 -20.45
CA ILE A 52 8.51 53.75 -20.41
C ILE A 52 9.46 52.63 -19.95
N LEU A 53 10.69 52.58 -20.48
CA LEU A 53 11.67 51.58 -20.09
C LEU A 53 12.01 51.67 -18.59
N GLU A 54 12.25 52.87 -18.06
CA GLU A 54 12.55 53.07 -16.65
C GLU A 54 11.40 52.59 -15.76
N ILE A 55 10.16 52.90 -16.11
CA ILE A 55 8.98 52.44 -15.38
C ILE A 55 8.85 50.91 -15.42
N LEU A 56 9.14 50.28 -16.57
CA LEU A 56 9.18 48.82 -16.66
C LEU A 56 10.30 48.21 -15.81
N CYS A 57 11.47 48.85 -15.71
CA CYS A 57 12.54 48.41 -14.82
C CYS A 57 12.11 48.48 -13.34
N VAL A 58 11.40 49.52 -12.93
CA VAL A 58 10.80 49.59 -11.58
C VAL A 58 9.82 48.44 -11.36
N ALA A 59 8.93 48.19 -12.32
CA ALA A 59 7.95 47.11 -12.20
C ALA A 59 8.61 45.72 -12.09
N ILE A 60 9.64 45.44 -12.90
CA ILE A 60 10.41 44.19 -12.83
C ILE A 60 11.11 44.05 -11.48
N THR A 61 11.61 45.15 -10.91
CA THR A 61 12.24 45.14 -9.58
C THR A 61 11.23 44.73 -8.49
N ASP A 62 9.98 45.20 -8.56
CA ASP A 62 8.90 44.77 -7.64
C ASP A 62 8.57 43.29 -7.83
N LEU A 63 8.47 42.81 -9.07
CA LEU A 63 8.26 41.38 -9.34
C LEU A 63 9.37 40.53 -8.74
N ALA A 64 10.63 40.91 -8.95
CA ALA A 64 11.80 40.20 -8.41
C ALA A 64 11.81 40.19 -6.87
N TYR A 65 11.46 41.32 -6.25
CA TYR A 65 11.34 41.43 -4.79
C TYR A 65 10.32 40.45 -4.21
N ARG A 66 9.14 40.34 -4.83
CA ARG A 66 8.09 39.42 -4.36
C ARG A 66 8.41 37.96 -4.63
N THR A 67 9.12 37.66 -5.72
CA THR A 67 9.57 36.31 -6.04
C THR A 67 10.60 35.78 -5.04
N ASP A 68 11.38 36.65 -4.41
CA ASP A 68 12.38 36.27 -3.40
C ASP A 68 11.81 36.14 -1.98
N PHE A 69 10.48 36.23 -1.80
CA PHE A 69 9.87 35.91 -0.51
C PHE A 69 10.16 34.45 -0.10
N PRO A 70 10.25 34.15 1.21
CA PRO A 70 10.42 32.79 1.69
C PRO A 70 9.34 31.85 1.13
N ILE A 71 9.71 30.62 0.78
CA ILE A 71 8.77 29.68 0.16
C ILE A 71 7.55 29.39 1.05
N GLN A 72 7.70 29.42 2.38
CA GLN A 72 6.56 29.24 3.30
C GLN A 72 5.53 30.36 3.13
N ASP A 73 5.98 31.59 2.93
CA ASP A 73 5.13 32.77 2.73
C ASP A 73 4.42 32.73 1.36
N LEU A 74 5.09 32.20 0.33
CA LEU A 74 4.50 32.00 -1.00
C LEU A 74 3.42 30.90 -1.01
N LEU A 75 3.56 29.88 -0.15
CA LEU A 75 2.64 28.74 -0.08
C LEU A 75 1.48 28.97 0.91
N ALA A 76 1.64 29.88 1.87
CA ALA A 76 0.63 30.18 2.88
C ALA A 76 -0.67 30.73 2.30
N ASP A 77 -1.81 30.36 2.89
CA ASP A 77 -3.10 31.00 2.67
C ASP A 77 -3.28 32.28 3.50
N GLU A 78 -4.45 32.91 3.42
CA GLU A 78 -4.77 34.16 4.14
C GLU A 78 -4.69 34.02 5.68
N TYR A 79 -4.74 32.80 6.20
CA TYR A 79 -4.63 32.46 7.62
C TYR A 79 -3.22 32.00 8.00
N GLY A 80 -2.27 31.99 7.07
CA GLY A 80 -0.90 31.53 7.29
C GLY A 80 -0.72 30.01 7.21
N ASN A 81 -1.72 29.26 6.76
CA ASN A 81 -1.65 27.79 6.69
C ASN A 81 -1.17 27.32 5.31
N ILE A 82 -0.38 26.24 5.30
CA ILE A 82 0.06 25.57 4.07
C ILE A 82 -0.74 24.27 3.89
N GLN A 83 -1.40 24.12 2.73
CA GLN A 83 -2.21 22.94 2.40
C GLN A 83 -1.31 21.74 2.06
N SER A 84 -0.92 20.97 3.08
CA SER A 84 0.03 19.87 2.95
C SER A 84 -0.45 18.75 2.02
N LYS A 85 -1.70 18.29 2.19
CA LYS A 85 -2.28 17.19 1.42
C LYS A 85 -2.35 17.50 -0.07
N GLU A 86 -2.84 18.68 -0.42
CA GLU A 86 -2.96 19.13 -1.80
C GLU A 86 -1.60 19.22 -2.49
N ASN A 87 -0.57 19.70 -1.80
CA ASN A 87 0.77 19.90 -2.36
C ASN A 87 1.68 18.68 -2.19
N SER A 88 1.14 17.54 -1.74
CA SER A 88 1.91 16.31 -1.53
C SER A 88 3.09 16.47 -0.56
N PHE A 89 2.90 17.30 0.48
CA PHE A 89 3.82 17.39 1.61
C PHE A 89 3.43 16.36 2.65
N PHE A 90 4.17 15.26 2.68
CA PHE A 90 3.97 14.15 3.62
C PHE A 90 4.89 14.31 4.81
N LEU A 91 4.42 13.88 5.98
CA LEU A 91 5.27 13.78 7.16
C LEU A 91 6.29 12.64 6.97
N ARG A 92 7.50 12.81 7.52
CA ARG A 92 8.56 11.80 7.39
C ARG A 92 8.15 10.46 8.00
N GLU A 93 7.46 10.50 9.14
CA GLU A 93 6.92 9.31 9.82
C GLU A 93 5.80 8.62 9.03
N GLU A 94 5.11 9.33 8.14
CA GLU A 94 4.07 8.74 7.29
C GLU A 94 4.66 8.12 6.03
N ILE A 95 5.63 8.79 5.40
CA ILE A 95 6.15 8.40 4.08
C ILE A 95 7.36 7.45 4.15
N LEU A 96 8.16 7.48 5.22
CA LEU A 96 9.33 6.61 5.39
C LEU A 96 8.99 5.28 6.08
N THR A 97 7.92 5.25 6.87
CA THR A 97 7.49 4.01 7.54
C THR A 97 6.80 3.07 6.56
N THR A 98 6.90 1.77 6.85
CA THR A 98 6.28 0.71 6.03
C THR A 98 5.25 -0.06 6.84
N ASN A 99 4.37 -0.80 6.18
CA ASN A 99 3.70 -1.91 6.83
C ASN A 99 4.78 -2.90 7.33
N PRO A 100 4.56 -3.66 8.40
CA PRO A 100 5.53 -4.65 8.86
C PRO A 100 6.01 -5.56 7.73
N VAL A 101 7.32 -5.60 7.51
CA VAL A 101 7.94 -6.45 6.47
C VAL A 101 8.69 -7.60 7.12
N THR A 102 9.46 -7.34 8.17
CA THR A 102 10.25 -8.37 8.84
C THR A 102 9.46 -9.02 9.99
N ILE A 103 9.93 -10.18 10.44
CA ILE A 103 9.45 -10.82 11.68
C ILE A 103 9.50 -9.83 12.85
N ASN A 104 10.59 -9.08 13.00
CA ASN A 104 10.75 -8.10 14.07
C ASN A 104 9.74 -6.95 13.95
N ASP A 105 9.42 -6.49 12.75
CA ASP A 105 8.39 -5.47 12.56
C ASP A 105 7.00 -5.94 12.96
N ILE A 106 6.68 -7.20 12.67
CA ILE A 106 5.43 -7.82 13.10
C ILE A 106 5.40 -7.92 14.62
N ARG A 107 6.50 -8.38 15.25
CA ARG A 107 6.65 -8.42 16.71
C ARG A 107 6.41 -7.03 17.32
N LYS A 108 7.15 -6.01 16.87
CA LYS A 108 7.00 -4.60 17.28
C LYS A 108 5.55 -4.14 17.22
N SER A 109 4.88 -4.40 16.09
CA SER A 109 3.50 -3.96 15.87
C SER A 109 2.49 -4.63 16.80
N ILE A 110 2.70 -5.91 17.13
CA ILE A 110 1.82 -6.64 18.04
C ILE A 110 2.03 -6.16 19.49
N LEU A 111 3.29 -5.96 19.91
CA LEU A 111 3.66 -5.44 21.23
C LEU A 111 3.15 -4.01 21.48
N ASP A 112 3.20 -3.18 20.43
CA ASP A 112 2.64 -1.83 20.49
C ASP A 112 1.11 -1.87 20.64
N ALA A 113 0.44 -2.79 19.96
CA ALA A 113 -1.01 -2.89 19.92
C ALA A 113 -1.66 -3.56 21.16
N ILE A 114 -0.96 -4.49 21.83
CA ILE A 114 -1.56 -5.34 22.88
C ILE A 114 -0.80 -5.19 24.20
N GLU A 115 -1.44 -4.58 25.19
CA GLU A 115 -0.84 -4.29 26.50
C GLU A 115 -0.50 -5.53 27.34
N ASP A 116 -1.30 -6.59 27.21
CA ASP A 116 -1.14 -7.83 27.99
C ASP A 116 -0.01 -8.75 27.50
N VAL A 117 0.67 -8.38 26.41
CA VAL A 117 1.80 -9.11 25.83
C VAL A 117 3.09 -8.47 26.32
N TYR A 118 3.88 -9.23 27.08
CA TYR A 118 5.21 -8.83 27.53
C TYR A 118 6.24 -8.96 26.41
N ASN A 119 6.23 -10.10 25.71
CA ASN A 119 7.07 -10.36 24.54
C ASN A 119 6.36 -11.35 23.61
N ILE A 120 6.75 -11.36 22.34
CA ILE A 120 6.20 -12.24 21.31
C ILE A 120 7.31 -12.68 20.36
N TRP A 121 7.26 -13.92 19.91
CA TRP A 121 8.16 -14.49 18.90
C TRP A 121 7.36 -15.13 17.79
N LEU A 122 7.79 -14.89 16.56
CA LEU A 122 7.29 -15.57 15.38
C LEU A 122 8.44 -16.44 14.86
N GLU A 123 8.31 -17.74 15.05
CA GLU A 123 9.34 -18.71 14.65
C GLU A 123 8.89 -19.36 13.33
N PRO A 124 9.69 -19.30 12.26
CA PRO A 124 9.31 -19.92 10.99
C PRO A 124 9.20 -21.44 11.16
N VAL A 125 8.16 -22.04 10.60
CA VAL A 125 7.98 -23.49 10.53
C VAL A 125 8.95 -24.03 9.50
N LEU A 126 10.12 -24.49 9.97
CA LEU A 126 11.16 -25.02 9.11
C LEU A 126 11.30 -26.53 9.26
N SER A 127 11.60 -27.22 8.16
CA SER A 127 12.16 -28.57 8.25
C SER A 127 13.65 -28.45 8.51
N SER A 128 14.15 -29.20 9.49
CA SER A 128 15.60 -29.29 9.72
C SER A 128 16.30 -30.15 8.66
N TYR A 129 15.53 -30.83 7.80
CA TYR A 129 16.03 -31.92 6.97
C TYR A 129 15.86 -31.72 5.47
N SER A 130 15.07 -30.74 5.03
CA SER A 130 14.91 -30.43 3.61
C SER A 130 14.76 -28.93 3.38
N SER A 131 15.34 -28.44 2.29
CA SER A 131 15.14 -27.07 1.79
C SER A 131 13.78 -26.88 1.09
N ASP A 132 13.11 -28.00 0.78
CA ASP A 132 11.83 -28.07 0.06
C ASP A 132 10.65 -28.12 1.04
N ASN A 133 10.85 -27.57 2.23
CA ASN A 133 9.85 -27.45 3.28
C ASN A 133 8.89 -26.29 3.05
N VAL A 134 7.77 -26.32 3.75
CA VAL A 134 6.79 -25.22 3.74
C VAL A 134 7.48 -23.95 4.25
N LYS A 135 7.39 -22.85 3.49
CA LYS A 135 7.92 -21.53 3.82
C LYS A 135 6.80 -20.50 3.91
N GLY A 136 7.02 -19.45 4.69
CA GLY A 136 6.01 -18.40 4.93
C GLY A 136 4.98 -18.78 5.99
N LEU A 137 5.20 -19.83 6.79
CA LEU A 137 4.33 -20.19 7.92
C LEU A 137 5.06 -19.95 9.24
N TYR A 138 4.40 -19.31 10.20
CA TYR A 138 4.99 -18.99 11.50
C TYR A 138 4.24 -19.63 12.67
N GLU A 139 4.98 -20.17 13.63
CA GLU A 139 4.45 -20.43 14.97
C GLU A 139 4.60 -19.18 15.83
N ILE A 140 3.54 -18.81 16.54
CA ILE A 140 3.50 -17.60 17.35
C ILE A 140 3.53 -17.97 18.83
N PHE A 141 4.55 -17.49 19.54
CA PHE A 141 4.72 -17.66 20.99
C PHE A 141 4.53 -16.33 21.70
N VAL A 142 3.66 -16.33 22.70
CA VAL A 142 3.30 -15.13 23.47
C VAL A 142 3.70 -15.33 24.93
N GLN A 143 4.51 -14.41 25.44
CA GLN A 143 4.75 -14.26 26.87
C GLN A 143 3.81 -13.19 27.42
N MET A 144 3.00 -13.54 28.41
CA MET A 144 2.09 -12.61 29.08
C MET A 144 2.82 -11.73 30.09
N THR A 145 2.29 -10.55 30.34
CA THR A 145 2.71 -9.73 31.49
C THR A 145 2.36 -10.43 32.81
N LYS A 146 3.05 -10.07 33.90
CA LYS A 146 2.76 -10.63 35.23
C LYS A 146 1.34 -10.26 35.68
N GLU A 147 0.87 -9.06 35.34
CA GLU A 147 -0.46 -8.56 35.66
C GLU A 147 -1.53 -9.35 34.91
N ALA A 148 -1.32 -9.60 33.61
CA ALA A 148 -2.21 -10.48 32.85
C ALA A 148 -2.21 -11.90 33.43
N ALA A 149 -1.06 -12.42 33.86
CA ALA A 149 -0.98 -13.72 34.51
C ALA A 149 -1.77 -13.78 35.83
N THR A 150 -1.73 -12.73 36.66
CA THR A 150 -2.54 -12.67 37.90
C THR A 150 -4.05 -12.59 37.64
N ARG A 151 -4.47 -12.02 36.51
CA ARG A 151 -5.88 -11.94 36.12
C ARG A 151 -6.44 -13.25 35.59
N LEU A 152 -5.60 -14.25 35.27
CA LEU A 152 -6.08 -15.57 34.80
C LEU A 152 -6.98 -16.29 35.81
N ASP A 153 -6.75 -16.08 37.11
CA ASP A 153 -7.57 -16.69 38.17
C ASP A 153 -8.98 -16.09 38.22
N THR A 154 -9.15 -14.87 37.71
CA THR A 154 -10.42 -14.12 37.73
C THR A 154 -11.08 -14.00 36.35
N GLU A 155 -10.32 -14.10 35.27
CA GLU A 155 -10.78 -13.97 33.88
C GLU A 155 -10.47 -15.23 33.07
N ALA A 156 -11.39 -16.19 33.07
CA ALA A 156 -11.23 -17.47 32.38
C ALA A 156 -10.91 -17.32 30.87
N ASP A 157 -11.48 -16.30 30.22
CA ASP A 157 -11.35 -16.09 28.76
C ASP A 157 -10.14 -15.23 28.37
N LEU A 158 -9.31 -14.78 29.32
CA LEU A 158 -8.21 -13.84 29.04
C LEU A 158 -7.22 -14.40 28.01
N LYS A 159 -6.90 -15.69 28.08
CA LYS A 159 -6.01 -16.33 27.10
C LYS A 159 -6.56 -16.21 25.68
N GLU A 160 -7.85 -16.47 25.48
CA GLU A 160 -8.48 -16.34 24.16
C GLU A 160 -8.64 -14.90 23.71
N LYS A 161 -8.86 -13.95 24.62
CA LYS A 161 -8.81 -12.51 24.30
C LYS A 161 -7.43 -12.09 23.78
N ILE A 162 -6.35 -12.56 24.41
CA ILE A 162 -4.98 -12.27 23.96
C ILE A 162 -4.71 -12.93 22.61
N LYS A 163 -5.02 -14.23 22.46
CA LYS A 163 -4.84 -14.96 21.20
C LYS A 163 -5.61 -14.30 20.05
N SER A 164 -6.88 -13.94 20.25
CA SER A 164 -7.69 -13.27 19.23
C SER A 164 -7.15 -11.87 18.88
N GLY A 165 -6.68 -11.11 19.87
CA GLY A 165 -6.01 -9.82 19.64
C GLY A 165 -4.74 -9.97 18.81
N VAL A 166 -3.86 -10.93 19.17
CA VAL A 166 -2.62 -11.22 18.44
C VAL A 166 -2.92 -11.65 17.01
N ARG A 167 -3.88 -12.56 16.83
CA ARG A 167 -4.36 -13.04 15.52
C ARG A 167 -4.81 -11.89 14.63
N ARG A 168 -5.73 -11.05 15.11
CA ARG A 168 -6.24 -9.90 14.34
C ARG A 168 -5.13 -8.90 14.01
N SER A 169 -4.22 -8.65 14.95
CA SER A 169 -3.09 -7.74 14.73
C SER A 169 -2.10 -8.28 13.67
N PHE A 170 -1.87 -9.59 13.65
CA PHE A 170 -1.05 -10.27 12.64
C PHE A 170 -1.72 -10.23 11.26
N VAL A 171 -2.94 -10.73 11.11
CA VAL A 171 -3.60 -10.88 9.80
C VAL A 171 -3.83 -9.53 9.12
N SER A 172 -4.18 -8.50 9.88
CA SER A 172 -4.36 -7.13 9.35
C SER A 172 -3.08 -6.46 8.85
N LYS A 173 -1.91 -7.08 9.04
CA LYS A 173 -0.58 -6.53 8.66
C LYS A 173 0.35 -7.52 7.95
N ARG A 174 -0.02 -8.79 7.81
CA ARG A 174 0.86 -9.81 7.24
C ARG A 174 1.23 -9.50 5.78
N ASN A 175 2.40 -9.98 5.36
CA ASN A 175 2.83 -9.93 3.97
C ASN A 175 2.10 -10.96 3.11
N LEU A 176 2.19 -10.80 1.79
CA LEU A 176 1.78 -11.81 0.82
C LEU A 176 2.54 -13.13 1.03
N CYS A 177 1.79 -14.22 0.90
CA CYS A 177 2.26 -15.60 1.01
C CYS A 177 2.91 -15.92 2.36
N GLU A 178 2.52 -15.17 3.40
CA GLU A 178 2.90 -15.42 4.78
C GLU A 178 1.64 -15.62 5.64
N ASP A 179 1.66 -16.61 6.53
CA ASP A 179 0.57 -16.90 7.46
C ASP A 179 1.09 -17.54 8.76
N TRP A 180 0.18 -17.88 9.68
CA TRP A 180 0.49 -18.47 10.98
C TRP A 180 -0.06 -19.89 11.11
N VAL A 181 0.62 -20.74 11.89
CA VAL A 181 0.06 -22.01 12.35
C VAL A 181 -1.13 -21.64 13.21
N ARG A 182 -2.35 -22.08 12.84
CA ARG A 182 -3.64 -21.64 13.42
C ARG A 182 -3.85 -21.90 14.92
N ASP A 183 -2.79 -22.11 15.69
CA ASP A 183 -2.72 -22.12 17.14
C ASP A 183 -1.64 -21.13 17.63
N ILE A 184 -2.04 -20.17 18.48
CA ILE A 184 -1.12 -19.25 19.15
C ILE A 184 -0.78 -19.84 20.51
N VAL A 185 0.51 -20.00 20.78
CA VAL A 185 1.01 -20.58 22.02
C VAL A 185 1.19 -19.49 23.07
N ILE A 186 0.44 -19.59 24.17
CA ILE A 186 0.72 -18.82 25.38
C ILE A 186 1.76 -19.60 26.20
N LEU A 187 2.93 -19.02 26.44
CA LEU A 187 4.02 -19.68 27.17
C LEU A 187 3.68 -19.85 28.66
N ASN A 188 4.08 -20.99 29.22
CA ASN A 188 3.92 -21.31 30.63
C ASN A 188 5.16 -20.92 31.45
N PRO A 189 4.99 -20.32 32.64
CA PRO A 189 6.11 -19.97 33.50
C PRO A 189 6.71 -21.22 34.16
N VAL A 190 8.03 -21.37 34.07
CA VAL A 190 8.79 -22.29 34.92
C VAL A 190 9.35 -21.51 36.08
N ARG A 191 8.83 -21.76 37.28
CA ARG A 191 9.28 -21.09 38.50
C ARG A 191 10.67 -21.61 38.88
N ILE A 192 11.63 -20.70 38.94
CA ILE A 192 13.00 -20.98 39.39
C ILE A 192 13.32 -20.15 40.64
N VAL A 193 14.20 -20.68 41.49
CA VAL A 193 14.75 -19.95 42.64
C VAL A 193 16.28 -19.95 42.51
N ILE A 194 16.89 -18.79 42.69
CA ILE A 194 18.34 -18.62 42.67
C ILE A 194 18.82 -18.43 44.10
N SER A 195 19.71 -19.29 44.57
CA SER A 195 20.36 -19.18 45.87
C SER A 195 21.85 -18.98 45.69
N ALA A 196 22.44 -18.00 46.38
CA ALA A 196 23.88 -17.72 46.31
C ALA A 196 24.34 -16.91 47.52
N ASP A 197 25.64 -16.99 47.81
CA ASP A 197 26.32 -16.10 48.75
C ASP A 197 27.03 -15.00 47.97
N VAL A 198 26.51 -13.77 48.04
CA VAL A 198 27.02 -12.62 47.30
C VAL A 198 27.81 -11.72 48.24
N ARG A 199 29.13 -11.61 48.02
CA ARG A 199 29.99 -10.68 48.74
C ARG A 199 29.95 -9.31 48.08
N VAL A 200 29.73 -8.27 48.88
CA VAL A 200 29.62 -6.89 48.41
C VAL A 200 30.69 -5.99 49.03
N SER A 201 30.98 -4.85 48.41
CA SER A 201 31.93 -3.87 48.94
C SER A 201 31.42 -3.15 50.19
N GLU A 202 32.36 -2.60 50.98
CA GLU A 202 32.05 -1.94 52.26
C GLU A 202 31.16 -0.68 52.12
N GLU A 203 31.16 -0.03 50.96
CA GLU A 203 30.40 1.20 50.71
C GLU A 203 28.95 0.94 50.24
N THR A 204 28.59 -0.33 50.00
CA THR A 204 27.30 -0.68 49.40
C THR A 204 26.21 -0.84 50.46
N ILE A 205 24.98 -0.38 50.13
CA ILE A 205 23.75 -0.63 50.90
C ILE A 205 23.22 -2.03 50.53
N PRO A 206 23.14 -3.00 51.47
CA PRO A 206 22.74 -4.38 51.19
C PRO A 206 21.38 -4.55 50.52
N GLU A 207 20.37 -3.80 50.95
CA GLU A 207 19.01 -3.85 50.41
C GLU A 207 18.98 -3.35 48.95
N ASP A 208 19.72 -2.27 48.66
CA ASP A 208 19.75 -1.66 47.32
C ASP A 208 20.47 -2.56 46.32
N ILE A 209 21.63 -3.11 46.68
CA ILE A 209 22.37 -4.01 45.80
C ILE A 209 21.62 -5.32 45.58
N LEU A 210 20.94 -5.85 46.59
CA LEU A 210 20.12 -7.05 46.44
C LEU A 210 18.92 -6.79 45.50
N ALA A 211 18.28 -5.63 45.62
CA ALA A 211 17.22 -5.21 44.70
C ALA A 211 17.74 -5.06 43.26
N VAL A 212 18.96 -4.55 43.07
CA VAL A 212 19.63 -4.50 41.76
C VAL A 212 19.91 -5.90 41.23
N ILE A 213 20.43 -6.82 42.06
CA ILE A 213 20.71 -8.21 41.68
C ILE A 213 19.45 -8.91 41.16
N TYR A 214 18.36 -8.90 41.93
CA TYR A 214 17.12 -9.54 41.50
C TYR A 214 16.56 -8.91 40.23
N ARG A 215 16.64 -7.58 40.07
CA ARG A 215 16.22 -6.90 38.84
C ARG A 215 17.05 -7.34 37.63
N GLU A 216 18.38 -7.29 37.72
CA GLU A 216 19.26 -7.67 36.61
C GLU A 216 19.07 -9.14 36.22
N LEU A 217 18.80 -10.01 37.19
CA LEU A 217 18.45 -11.41 36.93
C LEU A 217 17.09 -11.54 36.23
N GLU A 218 16.05 -10.81 36.67
CA GLU A 218 14.74 -10.79 35.99
C GLU A 218 14.88 -10.29 34.54
N ASP A 219 15.57 -9.17 34.34
CA ASP A 219 15.79 -8.56 33.03
C ASP A 219 16.63 -9.49 32.13
N PHE A 220 17.67 -10.15 32.66
CA PHE A 220 18.47 -11.08 31.86
C PHE A 220 17.72 -12.34 31.44
N LEU A 221 16.83 -12.84 32.30
CA LEU A 221 15.99 -14.00 31.99
C LEU A 221 14.90 -13.62 30.97
N ASN A 222 14.35 -12.41 31.08
CA ASN A 222 13.27 -11.91 30.24
C ASN A 222 13.50 -10.43 29.88
N GLU A 223 14.31 -10.19 28.85
CA GLU A 223 14.75 -8.83 28.50
C GLU A 223 13.57 -7.92 28.14
N PRO A 224 13.40 -6.77 28.84
CA PRO A 224 12.30 -5.86 28.56
C PRO A 224 12.56 -5.10 27.26
N ILE A 225 11.50 -4.91 26.47
CA ILE A 225 11.57 -4.18 25.20
C ILE A 225 11.51 -2.68 25.48
N LYS A 226 12.58 -1.98 25.10
CA LYS A 226 12.70 -0.53 25.29
C LYS A 226 12.24 0.24 24.07
N TYR A 227 11.49 1.30 24.33
CA TYR A 227 11.04 2.27 23.34
C TYR A 227 11.87 3.54 23.45
N TYR A 228 12.20 4.12 22.31
CA TYR A 228 13.04 5.31 22.19
C TYR A 228 12.30 6.41 21.44
N SER A 229 12.67 7.65 21.74
CA SER A 229 12.27 8.82 20.97
C SER A 229 13.18 9.04 19.75
N GLU A 230 12.71 9.80 18.76
CA GLU A 230 13.53 10.25 17.62
C GLU A 230 14.81 10.95 18.11
N LYS A 231 14.69 11.83 19.12
CA LYS A 231 15.81 12.60 19.67
C LYS A 231 16.89 11.71 20.29
N GLU A 232 16.50 10.65 21.00
CA GLU A 232 17.45 9.69 21.59
C GLU A 232 18.19 8.89 20.52
N LEU A 233 17.50 8.43 19.48
CA LEU A 233 18.12 7.67 18.39
C LEU A 233 19.00 8.56 17.51
N ALA A 234 18.58 9.80 17.25
CA ALA A 234 19.40 10.77 16.54
C ALA A 234 20.68 11.12 17.34
N ALA A 235 20.57 11.27 18.67
CA ALA A 235 21.73 11.47 19.54
C ALA A 235 22.65 10.23 19.59
N ALA A 236 22.11 9.04 19.36
CA ALA A 236 22.86 7.80 19.20
C ALA A 236 23.50 7.63 17.80
N GLY A 237 23.27 8.58 16.88
CA GLY A 237 23.90 8.64 15.56
C GLY A 237 23.13 7.94 14.44
N LEU A 238 21.87 7.51 14.66
CA LEU A 238 21.05 6.94 13.61
C LEU A 238 20.54 8.03 12.65
N THR A 239 20.46 7.70 11.36
CA THR A 239 19.86 8.59 10.36
C THR A 239 18.33 8.57 10.43
N VAL A 240 17.67 9.55 9.81
CA VAL A 240 16.20 9.61 9.76
C VAL A 240 15.62 8.38 9.06
N GLU A 241 16.29 7.89 8.02
CA GLU A 241 15.90 6.69 7.28
C GLU A 241 15.98 5.44 8.15
N GLU A 242 17.04 5.31 8.97
CA GLU A 242 17.20 4.19 9.91
C GLU A 242 16.17 4.24 11.04
N ILE A 243 15.86 5.44 11.54
CA ILE A 243 14.89 5.65 12.63
C ILE A 243 13.47 5.23 12.22
N TYR A 244 13.07 5.54 10.98
CA TYR A 244 11.74 5.21 10.45
C TYR A 244 11.71 3.94 9.59
N ALA A 245 12.78 3.15 9.59
CA ALA A 245 12.82 1.84 8.94
C ALA A 245 11.90 0.85 9.69
N GLY A 246 10.72 0.62 9.12
CA GLY A 246 9.72 -0.32 9.65
C GLY A 246 8.39 0.36 10.01
N PRO A 247 7.59 -0.26 10.89
CA PRO A 247 6.24 0.20 11.17
C PRO A 247 6.21 1.40 12.11
N LEU A 248 5.23 2.29 11.86
CA LEU A 248 4.92 3.37 12.78
C LEU A 248 4.22 2.82 14.03
N LEU A 249 4.83 3.03 15.19
CA LEU A 249 4.35 2.56 16.51
C LEU A 249 3.81 3.72 17.35
N LYS A 250 2.88 3.44 18.26
CA LYS A 250 2.25 4.44 19.14
C LYS A 250 3.08 4.78 20.37
N LYS A 251 3.85 3.81 20.88
CA LYS A 251 4.62 3.90 22.14
C LYS A 251 6.05 4.43 21.95
N GLY A 252 6.45 4.78 20.72
CA GLY A 252 7.82 5.18 20.36
C GLY A 252 8.51 4.17 19.46
N ILE A 253 9.81 4.31 19.25
CA ILE A 253 10.58 3.55 18.25
C ILE A 253 11.35 2.41 18.91
N VAL A 254 11.33 1.23 18.31
CA VAL A 254 12.02 0.05 18.82
C VAL A 254 13.05 -0.45 17.80
N PRO A 255 14.36 -0.21 18.03
CA PRO A 255 15.42 -0.75 17.18
C PRO A 255 15.44 -2.28 17.17
N ASP A 256 15.84 -2.88 16.05
CA ASP A 256 15.95 -4.35 15.91
C ASP A 256 16.91 -4.97 16.93
N ALA A 257 17.90 -4.22 17.40
CA ALA A 257 18.82 -4.67 18.45
C ALA A 257 18.13 -4.97 19.80
N GLN A 258 16.87 -4.55 20.00
CA GLN A 258 16.05 -4.88 21.18
C GLN A 258 15.21 -6.17 21.00
N MET A 259 15.19 -6.74 19.79
CA MET A 259 14.32 -7.85 19.42
C MET A 259 15.04 -9.19 19.56
N HIS A 260 15.33 -9.57 20.81
CA HIS A 260 16.09 -10.77 21.13
C HIS A 260 15.34 -12.07 20.83
N ASP A 261 16.10 -13.12 20.50
CA ASP A 261 15.59 -14.47 20.33
C ASP A 261 15.06 -15.05 21.64
N ARG A 262 14.17 -16.03 21.53
CA ARG A 262 13.58 -16.68 22.68
C ARG A 262 14.62 -17.55 23.40
N ARG A 263 14.83 -17.28 24.69
CA ARG A 263 15.71 -18.10 25.52
C ARG A 263 15.17 -19.53 25.63
N ARG A 264 16.03 -20.52 25.33
CA ARG A 264 15.72 -21.96 25.38
C ARG A 264 16.40 -22.72 26.51
N GLU A 265 17.35 -22.08 27.19
CA GLU A 265 18.03 -22.66 28.34
C GLU A 265 18.47 -21.59 29.32
N ILE A 266 18.66 -22.01 30.57
CA ILE A 266 19.13 -21.19 31.68
C ILE A 266 20.47 -21.74 32.13
N ASP A 267 21.54 -21.03 31.79
CA ASP A 267 22.90 -21.40 32.18
C ASP A 267 23.27 -20.73 33.52
N PRO A 268 23.56 -21.50 34.58
CA PRO A 268 24.11 -20.97 35.83
C PRO A 268 25.31 -20.04 35.65
N ASP A 269 26.22 -20.34 34.72
CA ASP A 269 27.45 -19.55 34.52
C ASP A 269 27.15 -18.17 33.90
N GLU A 270 26.10 -18.06 33.09
CA GLU A 270 25.60 -16.78 32.60
C GLU A 270 25.01 -15.93 33.72
N LEU A 271 24.21 -16.53 34.60
CA LEU A 271 23.59 -15.84 35.74
C LEU A 271 24.66 -15.34 36.72
N ILE A 272 25.66 -16.18 37.04
CA ILE A 272 26.79 -15.79 37.90
C ILE A 272 27.54 -14.61 37.28
N ARG A 273 27.87 -14.69 35.98
CA ARG A 273 28.54 -13.59 35.26
C ARG A 273 27.73 -12.30 35.32
N LYS A 274 26.41 -12.36 35.19
CA LYS A 274 25.54 -11.19 35.30
C LYS A 274 25.56 -10.57 36.69
N ILE A 275 25.47 -11.39 37.75
CA ILE A 275 25.58 -10.89 39.13
C ILE A 275 26.96 -10.24 39.36
N MET A 276 28.03 -10.86 38.87
CA MET A 276 29.40 -10.36 39.00
C MET A 276 29.67 -9.03 38.25
N GLN A 277 28.88 -8.70 37.22
CA GLN A 277 29.01 -7.44 36.47
C GLN A 277 28.39 -6.25 37.20
N ILE A 278 27.63 -6.48 38.28
CA ILE A 278 26.94 -5.42 39.02
C ILE A 278 27.97 -4.65 39.87
N PRO A 279 28.08 -3.31 39.69
CA PRO A 279 28.97 -2.49 40.52
C PRO A 279 28.69 -2.67 42.01
N GLY A 280 29.73 -2.99 42.78
CA GLY A 280 29.64 -3.24 44.22
C GLY A 280 29.55 -4.73 44.60
N VAL A 281 29.38 -5.64 43.64
CA VAL A 281 29.54 -7.09 43.85
C VAL A 281 31.02 -7.47 43.71
N VAL A 282 31.56 -8.13 44.72
CA VAL A 282 32.98 -8.56 44.79
C VAL A 282 33.13 -10.02 44.37
N ASN A 283 32.21 -10.90 44.79
CA ASN A 283 32.27 -12.32 44.51
C ASN A 283 30.91 -13.01 44.71
N VAL A 284 30.67 -14.10 43.98
CA VAL A 284 29.50 -14.98 44.14
C VAL A 284 30.00 -16.39 44.48
N LYS A 285 29.48 -16.98 45.56
CA LYS A 285 29.80 -18.35 45.99
C LYS A 285 28.52 -19.16 46.23
N ASN A 286 28.66 -20.49 46.27
CA ASN A 286 27.57 -21.41 46.61
C ASN A 286 26.30 -21.19 45.77
N PHE A 287 26.48 -20.90 44.46
CA PHE A 287 25.38 -20.67 43.55
C PHE A 287 24.61 -21.97 43.27
N ILE A 288 23.30 -21.92 43.43
CA ILE A 288 22.37 -23.02 43.18
C ILE A 288 21.18 -22.46 42.42
N LEU A 289 20.89 -23.04 41.26
CA LEU A 289 19.66 -22.85 40.51
C LEU A 289 18.69 -23.99 40.86
N GLN A 290 17.58 -23.66 41.52
CA GLN A 290 16.50 -24.59 41.81
C GLN A 290 15.48 -24.55 40.68
N THR A 291 15.20 -25.71 40.09
CA THR A 291 14.24 -25.90 39.00
C THR A 291 13.23 -26.99 39.37
N PRO A 292 12.10 -27.14 38.66
CA PRO A 292 11.16 -28.24 38.93
C PRO A 292 11.77 -29.65 38.80
N GLU A 293 12.83 -29.81 38.01
CA GLU A 293 13.52 -31.09 37.78
C GLU A 293 14.65 -31.36 38.79
N GLY A 294 14.97 -30.38 39.64
CA GLY A 294 16.00 -30.49 40.67
C GLY A 294 16.92 -29.27 40.73
N ASN A 295 17.96 -29.40 41.56
CA ASN A 295 18.96 -28.34 41.76
C ASN A 295 20.17 -28.57 40.85
N THR A 296 20.63 -27.52 40.17
CA THR A 296 21.86 -27.53 39.38
C THR A 296 22.72 -26.32 39.72
N SER A 297 24.04 -26.46 39.62
CA SER A 297 25.01 -25.38 39.84
C SER A 297 25.93 -25.14 38.64
N SER A 298 25.93 -26.04 37.65
CA SER A 298 26.83 -25.97 36.50
C SER A 298 26.23 -26.49 35.19
N GLN A 299 25.15 -27.28 35.24
CA GLN A 299 24.50 -27.77 34.02
C GLN A 299 23.38 -26.81 33.61
N PRO A 300 23.33 -26.36 32.34
CA PRO A 300 22.23 -25.58 31.82
C PRO A 300 20.90 -26.31 31.96
N TYR A 301 19.87 -25.60 32.44
CA TYR A 301 18.51 -26.10 32.49
C TYR A 301 17.80 -25.81 31.16
N LYS A 302 17.36 -26.84 30.45
CA LYS A 302 16.65 -26.70 29.17
C LYS A 302 15.18 -26.39 29.40
N LEU A 303 14.67 -25.35 28.76
CA LEU A 303 13.26 -25.00 28.75
C LEU A 303 12.55 -25.73 27.61
N ASP A 304 11.38 -26.30 27.88
CA ASP A 304 10.50 -26.82 26.83
C ASP A 304 10.04 -25.69 25.90
N LYS A 305 9.66 -26.05 24.67
CA LYS A 305 9.15 -25.15 23.63
C LYS A 305 7.96 -24.31 24.11
N PHE A 306 7.18 -24.79 25.09
CA PHE A 306 6.02 -24.09 25.65
C PHE A 306 6.32 -23.30 26.93
N GLN A 307 7.58 -23.13 27.31
CA GLN A 307 7.97 -22.59 28.60
C GLN A 307 8.79 -21.29 28.49
N PHE A 308 8.78 -20.51 29.57
CA PHE A 308 9.70 -19.39 29.81
C PHE A 308 10.15 -19.37 31.29
N ALA A 309 11.29 -18.75 31.57
CA ALA A 309 11.84 -18.67 32.93
C ALA A 309 11.10 -17.62 33.78
N TYR A 310 10.64 -17.99 34.97
CA TYR A 310 10.06 -17.07 35.95
C TYR A 310 10.86 -17.09 37.25
N LEU A 311 11.58 -16.01 37.52
CA LEU A 311 12.32 -15.87 38.79
C LEU A 311 11.33 -15.66 39.93
N ASN A 312 11.28 -16.62 40.85
CA ASN A 312 10.42 -16.56 42.02
C ASN A 312 11.13 -15.84 43.17
N VAL A 313 10.70 -14.60 43.45
CA VAL A 313 11.19 -13.81 44.58
C VAL A 313 10.17 -13.89 45.72
N ASN A 314 10.59 -14.39 46.88
CA ASN A 314 9.73 -14.50 48.06
C ASN A 314 9.72 -13.15 48.83
N PRO A 315 8.54 -12.54 49.07
CA PRO A 315 8.46 -11.27 49.79
C PRO A 315 8.77 -11.38 51.29
N ALA A 316 8.77 -12.61 51.86
CA ALA A 316 9.02 -12.85 53.28
C ALA A 316 10.51 -13.12 53.61
N GLU A 317 11.28 -13.66 52.67
CA GLU A 317 12.70 -13.98 52.85
C GLU A 317 13.45 -14.04 51.51
N THR A 318 14.74 -13.72 51.51
CA THR A 318 15.57 -13.74 50.30
C THR A 318 16.38 -15.03 50.21
N SER A 319 16.38 -15.66 49.04
CA SER A 319 17.17 -16.86 48.75
C SER A 319 18.66 -16.57 48.53
N ILE A 320 19.01 -15.32 48.23
CA ILE A 320 20.37 -14.82 48.06
C ILE A 320 20.82 -14.17 49.38
N ARG A 321 21.96 -14.61 49.91
CA ARG A 321 22.57 -14.07 51.13
C ARG A 321 23.61 -13.01 50.78
N VAL A 322 23.54 -11.86 51.44
CA VAL A 322 24.50 -10.77 51.24
C VAL A 322 25.56 -10.81 52.34
N MET A 323 26.83 -10.85 51.93
CA MET A 323 27.98 -10.97 52.81
C MET A 323 28.83 -9.68 52.76
N LYS A 324 29.13 -9.09 53.92
CA LYS A 324 29.95 -7.87 54.05
C LYS A 324 31.02 -8.08 55.11
N GLY A 325 32.29 -7.75 54.81
CA GLY A 325 33.42 -8.06 55.70
C GLY A 325 33.59 -9.54 56.09
N GLY A 326 32.96 -10.47 55.37
CA GLY A 326 32.94 -11.91 55.68
C GLY A 326 31.77 -12.38 56.56
N ASN A 327 30.92 -11.46 57.05
CA ASN A 327 29.72 -11.76 57.82
C ASN A 327 28.46 -11.67 56.96
N GLU A 328 27.46 -12.49 57.26
CA GLU A 328 26.13 -12.37 56.66
C GLU A 328 25.41 -11.16 57.26
N ILE A 329 24.79 -10.35 56.39
CA ILE A 329 23.99 -9.19 56.79
C ILE A 329 22.51 -9.58 56.73
N MET A 330 21.78 -9.30 57.81
CA MET A 330 20.33 -9.43 57.79
C MET A 330 19.72 -8.30 56.95
N ILE A 331 18.84 -8.68 56.02
CA ILE A 331 18.18 -7.77 55.10
C ILE A 331 16.87 -7.28 55.72
N ASP A 332 16.66 -5.95 55.73
CA ASP A 332 15.34 -5.39 56.05
C ASP A 332 14.38 -5.61 54.87
N MET A 333 13.48 -6.60 55.01
CA MET A 333 12.57 -7.00 53.92
C MET A 333 11.60 -5.88 53.51
N GLY A 334 11.22 -4.98 54.41
CA GLY A 334 10.38 -3.82 54.07
C GLY A 334 11.07 -2.88 53.09
N THR A 335 12.29 -2.46 53.44
CA THR A 335 13.13 -1.60 52.60
C THR A 335 13.52 -2.27 51.30
N PHE A 336 13.90 -3.56 51.33
CA PHE A 336 14.20 -4.33 50.12
C PHE A 336 13.01 -4.40 49.16
N ASN A 337 11.82 -4.76 49.64
CA ASN A 337 10.62 -4.87 48.81
C ASN A 337 10.25 -3.52 48.17
N ASP A 338 10.35 -2.42 48.93
CA ASP A 338 10.12 -1.07 48.41
C ASP A 338 11.13 -0.68 47.32
N LEU A 339 12.43 -0.93 47.54
CA LEU A 339 13.48 -0.66 46.56
C LEU A 339 13.34 -1.52 45.31
N TYR A 340 13.05 -2.81 45.49
CA TYR A 340 12.84 -3.76 44.41
C TYR A 340 11.64 -3.36 43.55
N PHE A 341 10.50 -3.03 44.18
CA PHE A 341 9.31 -2.54 43.47
C PHE A 341 9.59 -1.25 42.69
N ARG A 342 10.22 -0.24 43.33
CA ARG A 342 10.57 1.03 42.65
C ARG A 342 11.49 0.81 41.45
N LYS A 343 12.53 -0.03 41.58
CA LYS A 343 13.46 -0.30 40.49
C LYS A 343 12.80 -1.07 39.34
N ARG A 344 11.79 -1.92 39.60
CA ARG A 344 10.96 -2.56 38.56
C ARG A 344 10.03 -1.57 37.85
N GLU A 345 9.44 -0.63 38.57
CA GLU A 345 8.55 0.41 38.00
C GLU A 345 9.29 1.45 37.14
N ILE A 346 10.53 1.81 37.49
CA ILE A 346 11.32 2.78 36.70
C ILE A 346 11.65 2.25 35.30
N SER A 347 11.90 0.95 35.15
CA SER A 347 12.10 0.30 33.84
C SER A 347 10.83 0.26 32.99
N ARG A 348 9.66 0.46 33.63
CA ARG A 348 8.33 0.39 33.03
C ARG A 348 7.82 1.69 32.45
N ARG A 349 8.60 2.79 32.48
CA ARG A 349 8.17 4.10 31.99
C ARG A 349 7.63 4.00 30.56
N THR A 350 6.31 3.90 30.50
CA THR A 350 5.44 4.03 29.35
C THR A 350 5.66 5.45 28.85
N PHE A 351 6.60 5.62 27.92
CA PHE A 351 6.86 6.92 27.35
C PHE A 351 5.60 7.34 26.55
N LEU A 352 4.95 8.37 27.11
CA LEU A 352 3.61 8.86 26.81
C LEU A 352 3.51 9.41 25.39
N SER A 353 2.76 8.72 24.53
CA SER A 353 1.77 9.15 23.51
C SER A 353 1.94 10.45 22.69
N SER A 354 3.03 11.21 22.81
CA SER A 354 3.13 12.59 22.31
C SER A 354 4.44 12.88 21.58
N PHE A 355 5.15 11.86 21.11
CA PHE A 355 6.45 12.04 20.43
C PHE A 355 6.35 12.64 19.03
N HIS A 356 5.23 12.48 18.32
CA HIS A 356 5.19 12.73 16.87
C HIS A 356 4.58 14.08 16.45
N LEU A 357 3.86 14.79 17.32
CA LEU A 357 2.89 15.81 16.84
C LEU A 357 3.31 17.28 16.98
N THR A 358 4.26 17.65 17.84
CA THR A 358 4.41 19.06 18.24
C THR A 358 5.28 19.90 17.31
N GLU A 359 6.39 19.37 16.76
CA GLU A 359 7.34 20.15 15.95
C GLU A 359 6.86 20.38 14.50
N HIS A 360 5.98 19.53 13.96
CA HIS A 360 5.57 19.56 12.54
C HIS A 360 4.58 20.69 12.18
N ASN A 361 3.72 21.09 13.12
CA ASN A 361 2.73 22.15 12.88
C ASN A 361 3.37 23.54 12.67
N GLU A 362 4.64 23.73 13.04
CA GLU A 362 5.35 24.99 12.81
C GLU A 362 5.90 25.10 11.38
N LEU A 363 6.31 23.98 10.77
CA LEU A 363 6.88 23.95 9.40
C LEU A 363 5.84 24.23 8.31
N LEU A 364 4.56 23.97 8.58
CA LEU A 364 3.45 24.19 7.66
C LEU A 364 2.76 25.55 7.87
N LYS A 365 3.48 26.50 8.46
CA LYS A 365 3.02 27.88 8.63
C LYS A 365 3.93 28.85 7.91
N GLY A 366 3.31 29.88 7.35
CA GLY A 366 3.98 31.01 6.75
C GLY A 366 3.27 32.31 7.08
N THR A 367 3.86 33.42 6.67
CA THR A 367 3.23 34.73 6.75
C THR A 367 2.50 35.00 5.45
N HIS A 368 1.19 35.24 5.51
CA HIS A 368 0.43 35.64 4.33
C HIS A 368 1.00 36.92 3.73
N LYS A 369 1.38 36.86 2.44
CA LYS A 369 1.79 38.02 1.64
C LYS A 369 0.72 38.25 0.58
N ASN A 370 0.26 39.49 0.41
CA ASN A 370 -0.69 39.85 -0.65
C ASN A 370 0.02 39.94 -2.02
N ILE A 371 0.55 38.81 -2.50
CA ILE A 371 1.43 38.74 -3.66
C ILE A 371 0.70 39.14 -4.95
N GLU A 372 -0.55 38.71 -5.08
CA GLU A 372 -1.37 38.90 -6.29
C GLU A 372 -1.71 40.37 -6.54
N GLN A 373 -1.67 41.22 -5.51
CA GLN A 373 -2.03 42.63 -5.62
C GLN A 373 -1.16 43.37 -6.65
N TYR A 374 -1.79 43.77 -7.75
CA TYR A 374 -1.12 44.52 -8.81
C TYR A 374 -1.44 46.01 -8.73
N TYR A 375 -0.40 46.85 -8.84
CA TYR A 375 -0.51 48.30 -8.95
C TYR A 375 -0.08 48.74 -10.34
N THR A 376 -0.94 49.47 -11.05
CA THR A 376 -0.71 49.82 -12.46
C THR A 376 0.53 50.69 -12.65
N ILE A 377 1.31 50.38 -13.68
CA ILE A 377 2.50 51.17 -14.00
C ILE A 377 2.15 52.56 -14.54
N GLN A 378 0.93 52.77 -15.03
CA GLN A 378 0.44 54.06 -15.53
C GLN A 378 0.44 55.14 -14.44
N ASN A 379 0.32 54.77 -13.17
CA ASN A 379 0.38 55.69 -12.05
C ASN A 379 1.80 56.20 -11.75
N TYR A 380 2.85 55.52 -12.24
CA TYR A 380 4.24 55.97 -12.10
C TYR A 380 4.66 56.98 -13.17
N PHE A 381 3.83 57.21 -14.20
CA PHE A 381 4.15 58.19 -15.23
C PHE A 381 4.00 59.62 -14.70
N PRO A 382 4.83 60.57 -15.18
CA PRO A 382 4.65 61.98 -14.87
C PRO A 382 3.25 62.47 -15.25
N LEU A 383 2.67 63.35 -14.42
CA LEU A 383 1.29 63.85 -14.57
C LEU A 383 0.99 64.43 -15.97
N ILE A 384 1.99 64.96 -16.68
CA ILE A 384 1.84 65.50 -18.03
C ILE A 384 1.33 64.47 -19.06
N TYR A 385 1.57 63.17 -18.82
CA TYR A 385 1.07 62.09 -19.68
C TYR A 385 -0.45 61.90 -19.52
N GLY A 386 -1.03 62.25 -18.38
CA GLY A 386 -2.48 62.22 -18.13
C GLY A 386 -3.10 60.81 -18.14
N ILE A 387 -2.30 59.78 -17.84
CA ILE A 387 -2.73 58.38 -17.88
C ILE A 387 -2.92 57.73 -16.50
N GLY A 388 -2.38 58.32 -15.43
CA GLY A 388 -2.59 57.86 -14.05
C GLY A 388 -3.99 58.21 -13.50
N GLU A 389 -4.19 57.96 -12.20
CA GLU A 389 -5.44 58.24 -11.48
C GLU A 389 -5.97 59.66 -11.64
N GLU A 390 -5.05 60.64 -11.68
CA GLU A 390 -5.39 62.07 -11.78
C GLU A 390 -5.99 62.44 -13.14
N GLY A 391 -5.72 61.62 -14.16
CA GLY A 391 -6.24 61.76 -15.50
C GLY A 391 -5.92 63.09 -16.18
N LEU A 392 -6.74 63.45 -17.15
CA LEU A 392 -6.71 64.73 -17.83
C LEU A 392 -7.81 65.65 -17.31
N SER A 393 -7.59 66.96 -17.38
CA SER A 393 -8.64 67.93 -17.08
C SER A 393 -9.88 67.72 -17.98
N ALA A 394 -11.07 67.90 -17.40
CA ALA A 394 -12.33 67.80 -18.15
C ALA A 394 -12.38 68.74 -19.38
N HIS A 395 -11.63 69.84 -19.34
CA HIS A 395 -11.55 70.85 -20.39
C HIS A 395 -10.52 70.54 -21.50
N GLU A 396 -9.78 69.43 -21.38
CA GLU A 396 -8.82 69.01 -22.41
C GLU A 396 -9.51 68.66 -23.73
N THR A 397 -8.78 68.85 -24.83
CA THR A 397 -9.29 68.56 -26.19
C THR A 397 -9.58 67.07 -26.37
N SER A 398 -10.57 66.75 -27.22
CA SER A 398 -10.88 65.34 -27.57
C SER A 398 -9.69 64.62 -28.18
N VAL A 399 -8.83 65.33 -28.92
CA VAL A 399 -7.58 64.78 -29.48
C VAL A 399 -6.62 64.39 -28.35
N ARG A 400 -6.42 65.25 -27.34
CA ARG A 400 -5.54 64.95 -26.21
C ARG A 400 -6.06 63.76 -25.39
N LYS A 401 -7.37 63.70 -25.16
CA LYS A 401 -8.04 62.57 -24.50
C LYS A 401 -7.86 61.27 -25.29
N ALA A 402 -7.98 61.31 -26.62
CA ALA A 402 -7.75 60.15 -27.48
C ALA A 402 -6.29 59.68 -27.47
N GLN A 403 -5.32 60.61 -27.49
CA GLN A 403 -3.89 60.29 -27.39
C GLN A 403 -3.55 59.62 -26.04
N ALA A 404 -4.10 60.12 -24.93
CA ALA A 404 -3.91 59.50 -23.63
C ALA A 404 -4.48 58.07 -23.64
N LYS A 405 -5.71 57.87 -24.13
CA LYS A 405 -6.32 56.54 -24.29
C LYS A 405 -5.48 55.60 -25.16
N GLN A 406 -4.89 56.10 -26.25
CA GLN A 406 -4.02 55.31 -27.11
C GLN A 406 -2.76 54.82 -26.37
N LEU A 407 -2.12 55.70 -25.57
CA LEU A 407 -0.99 55.31 -24.75
C LEU A 407 -1.40 54.32 -23.65
N LYS A 408 -2.54 54.53 -22.98
CA LYS A 408 -3.10 53.56 -22.01
C LYS A 408 -3.24 52.18 -22.66
N SER A 409 -3.87 52.11 -23.83
CA SER A 409 -4.04 50.84 -24.56
C SER A 409 -2.72 50.20 -24.97
N TYR A 410 -1.71 50.99 -25.37
CA TYR A 410 -0.38 50.46 -25.68
C TYR A 410 0.27 49.83 -24.45
N LEU A 411 0.16 50.47 -23.28
CA LEU A 411 0.75 49.99 -22.03
C LEU A 411 0.04 48.74 -21.48
N MET A 412 -1.24 48.52 -21.81
CA MET A 412 -1.99 47.34 -21.37
C MET A 412 -1.31 46.00 -21.73
N LEU A 413 -0.53 45.95 -22.82
CA LEU A 413 0.25 44.76 -23.19
C LEU A 413 1.26 44.38 -22.10
N PHE A 414 2.00 45.37 -21.59
CA PHE A 414 2.97 45.16 -20.52
C PHE A 414 2.27 44.92 -19.19
N GLU A 415 1.21 45.67 -18.91
CA GLU A 415 0.41 45.55 -17.68
C GLU A 415 -0.12 44.13 -17.51
N GLN A 416 -0.66 43.52 -18.56
CA GLN A 416 -1.20 42.17 -18.47
C GLN A 416 -0.11 41.13 -18.18
N LEU A 417 1.10 41.29 -18.74
CA LEU A 417 2.23 40.39 -18.46
C LEU A 417 2.67 40.49 -17.00
N LEU A 418 2.79 41.70 -16.46
CA LEU A 418 3.17 41.95 -15.06
C LEU A 418 2.10 41.41 -14.09
N ALA A 419 0.83 41.69 -14.38
CA ALA A 419 -0.30 41.24 -13.59
C ALA A 419 -0.43 39.70 -13.59
N ASN A 420 -0.23 39.07 -14.76
CA ASN A 420 -0.23 37.61 -14.89
C ASN A 420 0.94 36.98 -14.12
N TYR A 421 2.13 37.59 -14.14
CA TYR A 421 3.26 37.11 -13.35
C TYR A 421 2.93 37.03 -11.85
N LEU A 422 2.37 38.11 -11.29
CA LEU A 422 1.97 38.13 -9.87
C LEU A 422 0.87 37.11 -9.56
N SER A 423 -0.11 36.96 -10.46
CA SER A 423 -1.17 35.96 -10.30
C SER A 423 -0.60 34.53 -10.37
N GLN A 424 0.35 34.27 -11.28
CA GLN A 424 1.05 32.99 -11.36
C GLN A 424 1.88 32.69 -10.11
N LEU A 425 2.58 33.69 -9.57
CA LEU A 425 3.37 33.55 -8.35
C LEU A 425 2.46 33.26 -7.15
N ALA A 426 1.38 34.02 -6.97
CA ALA A 426 0.42 33.85 -5.88
C ALA A 426 -0.32 32.49 -5.93
N ASN A 427 -0.52 31.95 -7.13
CA ASN A 427 -1.22 30.68 -7.35
C ASN A 427 -0.28 29.50 -7.63
N GLY A 428 1.04 29.65 -7.39
CA GLY A 428 2.02 28.58 -7.59
C GLY A 428 1.66 27.30 -6.84
N LYS A 429 1.14 27.41 -5.61
CA LYS A 429 0.62 26.27 -4.82
C LYS A 429 -0.49 25.50 -5.54
N ASN A 430 -1.41 26.20 -6.20
CA ASN A 430 -2.54 25.57 -6.90
C ASN A 430 -2.06 24.83 -8.17
N LEU A 431 -0.95 25.26 -8.78
CA LEU A 431 -0.32 24.53 -9.88
C LEU A 431 0.17 23.14 -9.43
N PHE A 432 0.75 23.03 -8.24
CA PHE A 432 1.24 21.76 -7.67
C PHE A 432 0.17 20.96 -6.93
N SER A 433 -1.02 21.53 -6.71
CA SER A 433 -2.13 20.83 -6.07
C SER A 433 -2.54 19.57 -6.82
N THR A 434 -2.78 18.47 -6.11
CA THR A 434 -3.35 17.24 -6.67
C THR A 434 -4.86 17.32 -6.84
N ASP A 435 -5.53 18.30 -6.23
CA ASP A 435 -6.98 18.45 -6.37
C ASP A 435 -7.35 18.91 -7.79
N LEU A 436 -8.25 18.16 -8.42
CA LEU A 436 -8.79 18.44 -9.75
C LEU A 436 -10.28 18.78 -9.72
N SER A 437 -10.92 18.80 -8.55
CA SER A 437 -12.36 19.00 -8.38
C SER A 437 -12.84 20.44 -8.58
N GLY A 438 -11.92 21.41 -8.54
CA GLY A 438 -12.21 22.83 -8.73
C GLY A 438 -12.83 23.16 -10.09
N LYS A 439 -13.94 23.91 -10.09
CA LYS A 439 -14.47 24.54 -11.32
C LYS A 439 -13.46 25.58 -11.81
N GLY A 440 -12.80 25.30 -12.94
CA GLY A 440 -11.94 26.25 -13.63
C GLY A 440 -10.44 26.11 -13.33
N ASN A 441 -9.94 24.90 -13.07
CA ASN A 441 -8.50 24.65 -12.94
C ASN A 441 -7.75 25.17 -14.18
N ILE A 442 -6.90 26.16 -13.98
CA ILE A 442 -5.99 26.71 -14.99
C ILE A 442 -4.55 26.51 -14.51
N THR A 443 -3.59 26.38 -15.42
CA THR A 443 -2.17 26.36 -15.04
C THR A 443 -1.43 27.65 -15.40
N TYR A 444 -2.05 28.49 -16.22
CA TYR A 444 -1.66 29.88 -16.45
C TYR A 444 -2.63 30.81 -15.74
N TYR A 445 -2.22 31.30 -14.58
CA TYR A 445 -3.02 32.22 -13.79
C TYR A 445 -2.89 33.64 -14.32
N PHE A 446 -3.98 34.39 -14.18
CA PHE A 446 -4.09 35.76 -14.65
C PHE A 446 -5.07 36.53 -13.77
N GLN A 447 -4.94 37.86 -13.81
CA GLN A 447 -5.88 38.75 -13.14
C GLN A 447 -6.37 39.83 -14.14
N PRO A 448 -7.62 40.29 -14.02
CA PRO A 448 -8.13 41.34 -14.88
C PRO A 448 -7.54 42.70 -14.52
N LEU A 449 -7.34 43.54 -15.52
CA LEU A 449 -6.77 44.88 -15.35
C LEU A 449 -7.80 45.95 -14.94
N TYR A 450 -8.80 45.59 -14.12
CA TYR A 450 -9.87 46.50 -13.71
C TYR A 450 -9.41 47.70 -12.89
N GLY A 451 -8.23 47.61 -12.27
CA GLY A 451 -7.61 48.69 -11.50
C GLY A 451 -7.00 49.81 -12.36
N ILE A 452 -6.90 49.64 -13.69
CA ILE A 452 -6.35 50.68 -14.56
C ILE A 452 -7.36 51.84 -14.67
N PRO A 453 -6.94 53.12 -14.47
CA PRO A 453 -7.80 54.29 -14.60
C PRO A 453 -8.50 54.35 -15.96
N GLU A 454 -9.84 54.49 -15.95
CA GLU A 454 -10.69 54.58 -17.16
C GLU A 454 -10.65 53.35 -18.09
N VAL A 455 -10.16 52.20 -17.62
CA VAL A 455 -10.00 50.98 -18.45
C VAL A 455 -11.29 50.50 -19.10
N ARG A 456 -12.45 50.76 -18.47
CA ARG A 456 -13.76 50.36 -19.00
C ARG A 456 -14.02 50.87 -20.42
N ASP A 457 -13.47 52.03 -20.78
CA ASP A 457 -13.62 52.62 -22.11
C ASP A 457 -12.73 51.95 -23.16
N LEU A 458 -11.78 51.11 -22.72
CA LEU A 458 -10.83 50.39 -23.57
C LEU A 458 -11.20 48.91 -23.74
N LEU A 459 -12.10 48.39 -22.90
CA LEU A 459 -12.56 47.01 -22.95
C LEU A 459 -13.77 46.88 -23.88
N LYS A 460 -13.53 46.36 -25.08
CA LYS A 460 -14.59 46.10 -26.08
C LYS A 460 -15.79 45.33 -25.49
N ALA A 461 -15.50 44.28 -24.73
CA ALA A 461 -16.49 43.44 -24.02
C ALA A 461 -17.42 44.23 -23.10
N PHE A 462 -17.00 45.40 -22.61
CA PHE A 462 -17.83 46.29 -21.82
C PHE A 462 -18.51 47.36 -22.68
N THR A 463 -17.78 47.98 -23.63
CA THR A 463 -18.32 49.05 -24.48
C THR A 463 -19.43 48.60 -25.41
N ASP A 464 -19.46 47.30 -25.78
CA ASP A 464 -20.52 46.72 -26.61
C ASP A 464 -21.86 46.55 -25.84
N ILE A 465 -21.85 46.68 -24.50
CA ILE A 465 -23.04 46.61 -23.67
C ILE A 465 -23.75 47.99 -23.68
N LYS A 466 -24.85 48.12 -24.44
CA LYS A 466 -25.66 49.35 -24.51
C LYS A 466 -26.36 49.66 -23.18
N ASN A 467 -26.03 50.75 -22.48
CA ASN A 467 -26.66 51.06 -21.18
C ASN A 467 -26.79 52.56 -20.82
N GLU A 468 -27.85 52.90 -20.09
CA GLU A 468 -28.13 54.25 -19.57
C GLU A 468 -27.49 54.53 -18.19
N ASN A 469 -26.99 53.50 -17.47
CA ASN A 469 -26.35 53.65 -16.15
C ASN A 469 -25.01 52.87 -16.08
N ALA A 470 -23.95 53.49 -16.63
CA ALA A 470 -22.66 52.84 -16.86
C ALA A 470 -21.93 52.39 -15.58
N ASP A 471 -22.07 53.11 -14.46
CA ASP A 471 -21.34 52.80 -13.22
C ASP A 471 -21.86 51.54 -12.55
N THR A 472 -23.19 51.40 -12.44
CA THR A 472 -23.82 50.19 -11.85
C THR A 472 -23.49 48.93 -12.67
N VAL A 473 -23.51 49.04 -14.00
CA VAL A 473 -23.20 47.93 -14.90
C VAL A 473 -21.72 47.57 -14.83
N TRP A 474 -20.82 48.55 -14.67
CA TRP A 474 -19.39 48.28 -14.50
C TRP A 474 -19.10 47.45 -13.24
N GLU A 475 -19.73 47.76 -12.11
CA GLU A 475 -19.58 46.97 -10.89
C GLU A 475 -20.11 45.54 -11.05
N ALA A 476 -21.24 45.36 -11.75
CA ALA A 476 -21.77 44.04 -12.07
C ALA A 476 -20.84 43.27 -13.02
N PHE A 477 -20.27 43.95 -14.03
CA PHE A 477 -19.33 43.37 -14.99
C PHE A 477 -18.08 42.83 -14.29
N LYS A 478 -17.47 43.63 -13.39
CA LYS A 478 -16.29 43.21 -12.61
C LYS A 478 -16.54 42.01 -11.70
N LYS A 479 -17.74 41.92 -11.12
CA LYS A 479 -18.13 40.81 -10.22
C LYS A 479 -18.43 39.51 -10.98
N ASN A 480 -18.80 39.60 -12.25
CA ASN A 480 -19.04 38.42 -13.07
C ASN A 480 -17.71 37.76 -13.48
N LYS A 481 -17.40 36.61 -12.87
CA LYS A 481 -16.16 35.84 -13.14
C LYS A 481 -16.11 35.19 -14.53
N ASP A 482 -17.23 35.17 -15.24
CA ASP A 482 -17.35 34.53 -16.56
C ASP A 482 -17.77 35.54 -17.65
N ASN A 483 -17.49 36.84 -17.45
CA ASN A 483 -17.75 37.85 -18.48
C ASN A 483 -16.85 37.63 -19.72
N GLU A 484 -17.23 38.20 -20.86
CA GLU A 484 -16.56 38.00 -22.15
C GLU A 484 -15.07 38.34 -22.13
N TYR A 485 -14.65 39.35 -21.35
CA TYR A 485 -13.22 39.69 -21.22
C TYR A 485 -12.44 38.60 -20.48
N ILE A 486 -12.97 38.08 -19.36
CA ILE A 486 -12.33 36.98 -18.61
C ILE A 486 -12.31 35.70 -19.42
N SER A 487 -13.42 35.35 -20.08
CA SER A 487 -13.52 34.15 -20.92
C SER A 487 -12.52 34.22 -22.08
N SER A 488 -12.42 35.37 -22.77
CA SER A 488 -11.46 35.57 -23.86
C SER A 488 -10.00 35.49 -23.38
N LEU A 489 -9.68 36.05 -22.21
CA LEU A 489 -8.34 35.94 -21.61
C LEU A 489 -8.01 34.47 -21.31
N LYS A 490 -8.94 33.74 -20.68
CA LYS A 490 -8.75 32.34 -20.32
C LYS A 490 -8.51 31.46 -21.55
N GLU A 491 -9.33 31.62 -22.59
CA GLU A 491 -9.21 30.88 -23.86
C GLU A 491 -7.93 31.22 -24.60
N SER A 492 -7.48 32.48 -24.56
CA SER A 492 -6.24 32.92 -25.21
C SER A 492 -4.98 32.42 -24.50
N LEU A 493 -5.03 32.25 -23.17
CA LEU A 493 -3.89 31.81 -22.37
C LEU A 493 -3.73 30.30 -22.36
N GLU A 494 -4.83 29.54 -22.31
CA GLU A 494 -4.75 28.10 -22.06
C GLU A 494 -5.92 27.30 -22.67
N THR A 495 -5.60 26.51 -23.69
CA THR A 495 -6.46 25.45 -24.20
C THR A 495 -6.47 24.23 -23.28
N ASN A 496 -7.42 23.31 -23.46
CA ASN A 496 -7.45 22.06 -22.69
C ASN A 496 -6.18 21.22 -22.88
N ASP A 497 -5.61 21.18 -24.08
CA ASP A 497 -4.36 20.43 -24.34
C ASP A 497 -3.16 21.04 -23.64
N ILE A 498 -3.04 22.38 -23.64
CA ILE A 498 -1.97 23.09 -22.92
C ILE A 498 -2.10 22.85 -21.42
N TYR A 499 -3.32 22.92 -20.88
CA TYR A 499 -3.58 22.58 -19.48
C TYR A 499 -3.12 21.15 -19.16
N ARG A 500 -3.51 20.16 -19.99
CA ARG A 500 -3.15 18.75 -19.79
C ARG A 500 -1.65 18.54 -19.83
N GLU A 501 -0.97 19.08 -20.83
CA GLU A 501 0.49 18.97 -20.96
C GLU A 501 1.20 19.54 -19.73
N ARG A 502 0.83 20.76 -19.31
CA ARG A 502 1.45 21.44 -18.18
C ARG A 502 1.19 20.69 -16.87
N LYS A 503 -0.07 20.32 -16.60
CA LYS A 503 -0.42 19.60 -15.38
C LYS A 503 0.20 18.21 -15.34
N ASN A 504 0.28 17.53 -16.49
CA ASN A 504 0.93 16.23 -16.60
C ASN A 504 2.43 16.31 -16.24
N ARG A 505 3.16 17.33 -16.74
CA ARG A 505 4.57 17.53 -16.36
C ARG A 505 4.75 17.78 -14.88
N VAL A 506 3.83 18.54 -14.26
CA VAL A 506 3.84 18.77 -12.81
C VAL A 506 3.63 17.46 -12.06
N PHE A 507 2.66 16.64 -12.46
CA PHE A 507 2.41 15.35 -11.83
C PHE A 507 3.55 14.35 -12.06
N ASP A 508 4.18 14.33 -13.23
CA ASP A 508 5.38 13.53 -13.48
C ASP A 508 6.52 13.93 -12.55
N HIS A 509 6.73 15.24 -12.34
CA HIS A 509 7.70 15.74 -11.36
C HIS A 509 7.37 15.31 -9.93
N LEU A 510 6.11 15.38 -9.52
CA LEU A 510 5.68 14.96 -8.18
C LEU A 510 5.85 13.44 -7.98
N LEU A 511 5.50 12.63 -8.97
CA LEU A 511 5.66 11.17 -8.94
C LEU A 511 7.14 10.76 -8.93
N ALA A 512 7.99 11.48 -9.66
CA ALA A 512 9.43 11.21 -9.70
C ALA A 512 10.12 11.36 -8.33
N ARG A 513 9.59 12.21 -7.43
CA ARG A 513 10.08 12.31 -6.03
C ARG A 513 9.99 10.98 -5.26
N PHE A 514 9.10 10.09 -5.68
CA PHE A 514 8.88 8.77 -5.10
C PHE A 514 9.43 7.64 -5.98
N ASN A 515 10.28 7.97 -6.95
CA ASN A 515 10.82 7.04 -7.95
C ASN A 515 9.72 6.26 -8.69
N LEU A 516 8.59 6.92 -8.99
CA LEU A 516 7.47 6.33 -9.72
C LEU A 516 7.33 6.98 -11.09
N GLN A 517 7.38 6.16 -12.14
CA GLN A 517 7.11 6.56 -13.52
C GLN A 517 6.07 5.58 -14.11
N PRO A 518 4.77 5.83 -13.87
CA PRO A 518 3.74 4.86 -14.20
C PRO A 518 3.40 4.93 -15.70
N ASP A 519 3.28 3.77 -16.35
CA ASP A 519 2.95 3.68 -17.77
C ASP A 519 1.47 4.05 -18.00
N THR A 520 1.21 5.00 -18.89
CA THR A 520 -0.14 5.48 -19.20
C THR A 520 -0.99 4.50 -20.02
N TYR A 521 -0.42 3.41 -20.52
CA TYR A 521 -1.09 2.43 -21.37
C TYR A 521 -2.44 1.92 -20.83
N PRO A 522 -2.59 1.54 -19.53
CA PRO A 522 -3.88 1.09 -18.99
C PRO A 522 -5.00 2.12 -19.09
N VAL A 523 -4.67 3.39 -18.84
CA VAL A 523 -5.61 4.51 -18.88
C VAL A 523 -5.95 4.88 -20.32
N ASN A 524 -4.95 4.92 -21.20
CA ASN A 524 -5.15 5.22 -22.61
C ASN A 524 -6.03 4.15 -23.29
N LEU A 525 -5.81 2.86 -22.96
CA LEU A 525 -6.66 1.79 -23.46
C LEU A 525 -8.08 1.87 -22.89
N PHE A 526 -8.23 2.23 -21.61
CA PHE A 526 -9.55 2.49 -21.01
C PHE A 526 -10.29 3.60 -21.77
N LYS A 527 -9.63 4.74 -22.00
CA LYS A 527 -10.20 5.87 -22.74
C LYS A 527 -10.56 5.48 -24.17
N LEU A 528 -9.72 4.70 -24.84
CA LEU A 528 -9.98 4.24 -26.20
C LEU A 528 -11.23 3.33 -26.29
N LEU A 529 -11.44 2.44 -25.33
CA LEU A 529 -12.51 1.43 -25.39
C LEU A 529 -13.82 1.89 -24.74
N TYR A 530 -13.75 2.76 -23.73
CA TYR A 530 -14.88 3.15 -22.89
C TYR A 530 -15.11 4.67 -22.82
N GLY A 531 -14.16 5.48 -23.28
CA GLY A 531 -14.27 6.94 -23.26
C GLY A 531 -15.19 7.47 -24.35
N ASP A 532 -15.80 8.62 -24.09
CA ASP A 532 -16.57 9.36 -25.10
C ASP A 532 -15.62 10.29 -25.88
N PRO A 533 -15.35 10.04 -27.17
CA PRO A 533 -14.44 10.88 -27.96
C PRO A 533 -14.95 12.29 -28.18
N THR A 534 -16.24 12.56 -27.93
CA THR A 534 -16.83 13.90 -28.04
C THR A 534 -16.65 14.74 -26.77
N ASN A 535 -16.28 14.10 -25.65
CA ASN A 535 -16.14 14.75 -24.36
C ASN A 535 -14.71 15.21 -24.10
N ASP A 536 -14.39 16.44 -24.48
CA ASP A 536 -13.06 17.05 -24.26
C ASP A 536 -12.94 17.62 -22.83
N GLN A 537 -12.77 16.73 -21.84
CA GLN A 537 -12.65 17.14 -20.43
C GLN A 537 -11.30 17.78 -20.13
N ARG A 538 -11.28 19.00 -19.58
CA ARG A 538 -10.04 19.70 -19.21
C ARG A 538 -9.11 18.84 -18.32
N ALA A 539 -9.65 18.18 -17.30
CA ALA A 539 -8.95 17.18 -16.50
C ALA A 539 -9.33 15.77 -16.94
N ASP A 540 -8.55 15.19 -17.84
CA ASP A 540 -8.82 13.86 -18.40
C ASP A 540 -8.47 12.72 -17.43
N GLU A 541 -8.76 11.50 -17.85
CA GLU A 541 -8.57 10.28 -17.06
C GLU A 541 -7.11 10.07 -16.64
N VAL A 542 -6.14 10.50 -17.46
CA VAL A 542 -4.70 10.37 -17.15
C VAL A 542 -4.34 11.29 -15.99
N LEU A 543 -4.80 12.54 -16.00
CA LEU A 543 -4.57 13.44 -14.88
C LEU A 543 -5.29 12.98 -13.61
N GLN A 544 -6.53 12.52 -13.72
CA GLN A 544 -7.29 11.98 -12.58
C GLN A 544 -6.56 10.79 -11.95
N TRP A 545 -6.07 9.87 -12.77
CA TRP A 545 -5.29 8.72 -12.31
C TRP A 545 -3.98 9.12 -11.62
N LYS A 546 -3.21 10.04 -12.20
CA LYS A 546 -1.97 10.52 -11.58
C LYS A 546 -2.24 11.26 -10.28
N SER A 547 -3.31 12.07 -10.22
CA SER A 547 -3.77 12.70 -8.98
C SER A 547 -4.08 11.65 -7.90
N GLU A 548 -4.77 10.56 -8.26
CA GLU A 548 -5.07 9.46 -7.34
C GLU A 548 -3.79 8.78 -6.83
N LEU A 549 -2.82 8.51 -7.72
CA LEU A 549 -1.53 7.90 -7.36
C LEU A 549 -0.71 8.77 -6.38
N ILE A 550 -0.70 10.08 -6.60
CA ILE A 550 0.02 11.03 -5.73
C ILE A 550 -0.72 11.19 -4.40
N SER A 551 -2.03 11.40 -4.43
CA SER A 551 -2.84 11.66 -3.24
C SER A 551 -2.88 10.47 -2.28
N ASN A 552 -2.77 9.24 -2.81
CA ASN A 552 -2.72 8.01 -2.01
C ASN A 552 -1.30 7.46 -1.82
N ARG A 553 -0.25 8.27 -2.08
CA ARG A 553 1.13 7.78 -2.13
C ARG A 553 1.60 7.12 -0.83
N VAL A 554 1.23 7.68 0.31
CA VAL A 554 1.55 7.13 1.65
C VAL A 554 1.06 5.69 1.76
N GLU A 555 -0.24 5.46 1.56
CA GLU A 555 -0.83 4.11 1.66
C GLU A 555 -0.25 3.14 0.62
N LEU A 556 -0.18 3.57 -0.65
CA LEU A 556 0.29 2.71 -1.75
C LEU A 556 1.78 2.34 -1.61
N SER A 557 2.58 3.14 -0.91
CA SER A 557 4.01 2.86 -0.68
C SER A 557 4.22 2.03 0.58
N ARG A 558 3.57 2.41 1.68
CA ARG A 558 3.64 1.74 2.98
C ARG A 558 3.13 0.30 2.92
N ASP A 559 1.99 0.07 2.27
CA ASP A 559 1.28 -1.22 2.29
C ASP A 559 1.60 -2.07 1.05
N ARG A 560 2.72 -1.80 0.35
CA ARG A 560 3.03 -2.36 -0.98
C ARG A 560 2.94 -3.89 -1.06
N ILE A 561 3.40 -4.61 -0.04
CA ILE A 561 3.41 -6.08 0.01
C ILE A 561 2.39 -6.67 0.99
N LYS A 562 1.53 -5.81 1.56
CA LYS A 562 0.52 -6.22 2.53
C LYS A 562 -0.53 -7.09 1.84
N ALA A 563 -0.83 -8.24 2.45
CA ALA A 563 -1.88 -9.12 2.00
C ALA A 563 -3.26 -8.64 2.44
N PHE A 564 -4.31 -9.22 1.87
CA PHE A 564 -5.67 -8.92 2.29
C PHE A 564 -5.98 -9.52 3.67
N ASP A 565 -6.84 -8.82 4.41
CA ASP A 565 -7.30 -9.25 5.74
C ASP A 565 -8.49 -10.19 5.62
N TYR A 566 -8.23 -11.49 5.61
CA TYR A 566 -9.28 -12.52 5.56
C TYR A 566 -10.13 -12.60 6.84
N LEU A 567 -9.78 -11.87 7.91
CA LEU A 567 -10.53 -11.77 9.15
C LEU A 567 -11.34 -10.47 9.28
N ALA A 568 -11.34 -9.59 8.26
CA ALA A 568 -12.18 -8.39 8.25
C ALA A 568 -13.68 -8.76 8.32
N GLU A 569 -14.48 -7.89 8.95
CA GLU A 569 -15.91 -8.15 9.25
C GLU A 569 -16.76 -8.53 8.03
N GLU A 570 -17.83 -9.30 8.28
CA GLU A 570 -18.69 -9.93 7.27
C GLU A 570 -19.37 -8.93 6.33
N GLY A 571 -19.13 -9.14 5.03
CA GLY A 571 -19.81 -8.54 3.90
C GLY A 571 -19.07 -8.99 2.65
N THR A 572 -19.77 -9.54 1.65
CA THR A 572 -19.18 -10.03 0.38
C THR A 572 -18.41 -8.97 -0.42
N VAL A 573 -18.35 -7.74 0.09
CA VAL A 573 -17.74 -6.57 -0.53
C VAL A 573 -16.77 -5.91 0.44
N GLN A 574 -15.47 -6.20 0.28
CA GLN A 574 -14.39 -5.54 1.02
C GLN A 574 -13.62 -4.61 0.08
N ASN A 575 -13.15 -3.45 0.56
CA ASN A 575 -12.25 -2.61 -0.24
C ASN A 575 -10.91 -3.34 -0.44
N TYR A 576 -10.33 -3.25 -1.64
CA TYR A 576 -8.96 -3.70 -1.83
C TYR A 576 -8.02 -2.96 -0.87
N SER A 577 -7.03 -3.68 -0.36
CA SER A 577 -5.99 -3.14 0.51
C SER A 577 -4.63 -3.64 0.04
N GLY A 578 -3.57 -2.97 0.51
CA GLY A 578 -2.19 -3.37 0.26
C GLY A 578 -1.86 -3.61 -1.21
N PHE A 579 -1.30 -4.79 -1.51
CA PHE A 579 -0.88 -5.14 -2.86
C PHE A 579 -2.03 -5.13 -3.88
N GLN A 580 -3.24 -5.58 -3.50
CA GLN A 580 -4.39 -5.57 -4.41
C GLN A 580 -4.79 -4.14 -4.79
N LYS A 581 -4.81 -3.23 -3.82
CA LYS A 581 -5.14 -1.82 -4.06
C LYS A 581 -4.12 -1.20 -5.00
N ASN A 582 -2.82 -1.42 -4.74
CA ASN A 582 -1.75 -0.91 -5.58
C ASN A 582 -1.87 -1.40 -7.04
N MET A 583 -2.12 -2.69 -7.26
CA MET A 583 -2.28 -3.23 -8.61
C MET A 583 -3.54 -2.69 -9.30
N ALA A 584 -4.67 -2.61 -8.58
CA ALA A 584 -5.89 -2.06 -9.14
C ALA A 584 -5.76 -0.58 -9.51
N THR A 585 -5.09 0.23 -8.69
CA THR A 585 -4.81 1.64 -9.01
C THR A 585 -3.89 1.76 -10.22
N LEU A 586 -2.79 1.00 -10.30
CA LEU A 586 -1.86 1.06 -11.44
C LEU A 586 -2.48 0.56 -12.77
N LEU A 587 -3.41 -0.40 -12.71
CA LEU A 587 -4.16 -0.88 -13.87
C LEU A 587 -5.37 0.00 -14.24
N TYR A 588 -5.63 1.06 -13.47
CA TYR A 588 -6.80 1.91 -13.62
C TYR A 588 -8.12 1.09 -13.57
N ILE A 589 -8.24 0.22 -12.58
CA ILE A 589 -9.48 -0.53 -12.30
C ILE A 589 -10.37 0.35 -11.41
N ARG A 590 -11.55 0.72 -11.92
CA ARG A 590 -12.44 1.69 -11.26
C ARG A 590 -13.08 1.16 -9.98
N ASN A 591 -13.49 -0.11 -9.97
CA ASN A 591 -14.14 -0.72 -8.82
C ASN A 591 -13.12 -1.56 -8.01
N GLN A 592 -12.47 -0.90 -7.07
CA GLN A 592 -11.41 -1.46 -6.21
C GLN A 592 -11.99 -2.20 -4.99
N LYS A 593 -12.96 -3.09 -5.22
CA LYS A 593 -13.61 -3.89 -4.18
C LYS A 593 -13.56 -5.38 -4.52
N MET A 594 -13.22 -6.19 -3.53
CA MET A 594 -13.34 -7.63 -3.56
C MET A 594 -14.81 -8.01 -3.59
N ARG A 595 -15.26 -8.64 -4.67
CA ARG A 595 -16.67 -9.01 -4.92
C ARG A 595 -16.73 -10.11 -5.99
N PRO A 596 -17.81 -10.89 -6.08
CA PRO A 596 -18.00 -11.74 -7.26
C PRO A 596 -18.11 -10.87 -8.52
N LEU A 597 -17.14 -11.01 -9.42
CA LEU A 597 -17.08 -10.35 -10.72
C LEU A 597 -18.13 -10.94 -11.68
N SER A 598 -18.51 -12.21 -11.46
CA SER A 598 -19.53 -12.88 -12.26
C SER A 598 -20.98 -12.60 -11.82
N TRP A 599 -21.18 -11.88 -10.70
CA TRP A 599 -22.53 -11.59 -10.14
C TRP A 599 -23.44 -10.83 -11.13
N LEU A 600 -22.84 -10.07 -12.07
CA LEU A 600 -23.55 -9.34 -13.13
C LEU A 600 -24.32 -10.29 -14.08
N PHE A 601 -24.08 -11.60 -13.97
CA PHE A 601 -24.72 -12.61 -14.79
C PHE A 601 -25.66 -13.52 -13.97
N ASP A 602 -25.96 -13.19 -12.71
CA ASP A 602 -26.86 -13.98 -11.86
C ASP A 602 -28.32 -13.51 -11.95
N LEU A 603 -29.24 -14.47 -11.71
CA LEU A 603 -30.69 -14.28 -11.76
C LEU A 603 -31.21 -13.80 -10.40
N LYS A 604 -32.07 -12.77 -10.34
CA LYS A 604 -32.87 -12.49 -9.14
C LYS A 604 -34.21 -13.24 -9.26
N ARG A 605 -34.57 -14.01 -8.24
CA ARG A 605 -35.95 -14.47 -8.05
C ARG A 605 -36.72 -13.40 -7.29
N THR A 606 -37.85 -12.95 -7.80
CA THR A 606 -38.79 -12.11 -7.05
C THR A 606 -39.69 -12.98 -6.16
N GLU A 607 -40.35 -12.37 -5.16
CA GLU A 607 -41.19 -13.04 -4.16
C GLU A 607 -42.35 -13.88 -4.74
N PHE A 608 -42.65 -13.73 -6.04
CA PHE A 608 -43.70 -14.44 -6.76
C PHE A 608 -43.22 -15.64 -7.59
N GLY A 609 -41.97 -16.07 -7.44
CA GLY A 609 -41.44 -17.27 -8.10
C GLY A 609 -41.10 -17.11 -9.59
N GLU A 610 -41.20 -15.89 -10.13
CA GLU A 610 -40.69 -15.56 -11.46
C GLU A 610 -39.19 -15.31 -11.43
N THR A 611 -38.50 -15.86 -12.42
CA THR A 611 -37.04 -15.74 -12.55
C THR A 611 -36.78 -14.51 -13.44
N LEU A 612 -36.43 -13.36 -12.84
CA LEU A 612 -36.02 -12.19 -13.61
C LEU A 612 -34.49 -12.20 -13.77
N ASN A 613 -34.02 -12.17 -15.03
CA ASN A 613 -32.65 -11.77 -15.33
C ASN A 613 -32.43 -10.35 -14.80
N ILE A 614 -31.40 -10.14 -13.99
CA ILE A 614 -31.01 -8.78 -13.57
C ILE A 614 -30.41 -8.02 -14.76
N HIS A 615 -29.90 -8.74 -15.76
CA HIS A 615 -29.22 -8.19 -16.93
C HIS A 615 -29.69 -8.91 -18.22
N ASN A 616 -30.65 -8.33 -18.94
CA ASN A 616 -31.41 -8.94 -20.06
C ASN A 616 -30.64 -9.16 -21.40
N LEU A 617 -29.31 -9.21 -21.38
CA LEU A 617 -28.48 -9.37 -22.60
C LEU A 617 -28.17 -10.81 -23.00
N VAL A 618 -28.41 -11.77 -22.10
CA VAL A 618 -27.94 -13.16 -22.26
C VAL A 618 -29.11 -14.12 -22.13
N GLN A 619 -29.94 -14.22 -23.17
CA GLN A 619 -30.86 -15.35 -23.32
C GLN A 619 -30.33 -16.32 -24.38
N ARG A 620 -30.10 -17.57 -23.99
CA ARG A 620 -30.15 -18.71 -24.92
C ARG A 620 -31.61 -19.13 -24.99
N ASN A 621 -32.26 -18.89 -26.14
CA ASN A 621 -33.68 -19.16 -26.35
C ASN A 621 -34.14 -20.55 -25.86
N ARG A 622 -35.11 -20.55 -24.93
CA ARG A 622 -36.23 -21.50 -24.91
C ARG A 622 -37.52 -20.69 -24.73
N TYR A 623 -37.96 -20.00 -25.78
CA TYR A 623 -39.30 -19.43 -25.79
C TYR A 623 -40.33 -20.55 -25.97
N THR A 624 -41.12 -20.82 -24.95
CA THR A 624 -42.43 -21.49 -25.06
C THR A 624 -43.51 -20.45 -25.35
N LYS A 625 -44.49 -20.81 -26.18
CA LYS A 625 -45.51 -19.93 -26.79
C LYS A 625 -46.50 -19.22 -25.83
N GLU A 626 -46.29 -19.21 -24.52
CA GLU A 626 -47.31 -18.76 -23.55
C GLU A 626 -47.13 -17.34 -23.00
N ASP A 627 -46.01 -16.66 -23.21
CA ASP A 627 -45.73 -15.35 -22.57
C ASP A 627 -46.33 -14.11 -23.27
N GLN A 628 -47.20 -14.27 -24.27
CA GLN A 628 -47.77 -13.12 -25.01
C GLN A 628 -48.97 -12.43 -24.33
N ASN A 629 -49.39 -12.83 -23.12
CA ASN A 629 -50.63 -12.36 -22.51
C ASN A 629 -50.50 -11.77 -21.09
N ARG A 630 -49.55 -10.86 -20.85
CA ARG A 630 -49.56 -10.02 -19.63
C ARG A 630 -49.35 -8.54 -19.94
N THR A 631 -50.43 -7.79 -19.76
CA THR A 631 -50.48 -6.33 -19.81
C THR A 631 -50.48 -5.77 -18.39
N GLY A 632 -49.59 -4.80 -18.14
CA GLY A 632 -49.69 -3.86 -17.02
C GLY A 632 -48.64 -4.03 -15.93
N ASP A 633 -47.50 -3.36 -16.08
CA ASP A 633 -47.01 -2.40 -15.07
C ASP A 633 -45.96 -1.46 -15.70
N LYS A 634 -45.94 -0.19 -15.30
CA LYS A 634 -44.99 0.82 -15.82
C LYS A 634 -43.70 0.79 -14.99
N SER A 635 -42.72 0.00 -15.41
CA SER A 635 -41.32 0.14 -14.96
C SER A 635 -40.36 -0.29 -16.07
N GLU A 636 -39.39 0.61 -16.37
CA GLU A 636 -38.20 0.52 -17.25
C GLU A 636 -38.35 -0.06 -18.69
N PRO A 637 -37.74 0.54 -19.73
CA PRO A 637 -37.79 -0.01 -21.09
C PRO A 637 -36.85 -1.22 -21.18
N VAL A 638 -37.34 -2.41 -20.80
CA VAL A 638 -36.60 -3.67 -20.98
C VAL A 638 -36.67 -4.09 -22.45
N HIS A 639 -35.82 -3.49 -23.28
CA HIS A 639 -35.50 -4.08 -24.58
C HIS A 639 -34.63 -5.33 -24.33
N SER A 640 -35.12 -6.51 -24.74
CA SER A 640 -34.29 -7.73 -24.76
C SER A 640 -33.36 -7.69 -25.97
N TYR A 641 -32.10 -8.08 -25.76
CA TYR A 641 -31.09 -8.14 -26.81
C TYR A 641 -30.53 -9.56 -26.88
N ASP A 642 -30.58 -10.20 -28.05
CA ASP A 642 -30.08 -11.55 -28.27
C ASP A 642 -28.80 -11.52 -29.12
N PHE A 643 -27.65 -11.62 -28.46
CA PHE A 643 -26.35 -11.72 -29.13
C PHE A 643 -26.02 -13.15 -29.61
N GLY A 644 -26.90 -14.13 -29.36
CA GLY A 644 -26.69 -15.53 -29.73
C GLY A 644 -25.37 -16.10 -29.21
N GLU A 645 -24.57 -16.69 -30.10
CA GLU A 645 -23.22 -17.21 -29.76
C GLU A 645 -22.15 -16.10 -29.65
N GLN A 646 -22.49 -14.84 -29.90
CA GLN A 646 -21.54 -13.73 -29.98
C GLN A 646 -21.39 -12.95 -28.66
N VAL A 647 -21.93 -13.46 -27.54
CA VAL A 647 -21.96 -12.76 -26.24
C VAL A 647 -20.58 -12.24 -25.79
N THR A 648 -19.55 -13.08 -25.81
CA THR A 648 -18.18 -12.65 -25.42
C THR A 648 -17.63 -11.57 -26.35
N SER A 649 -17.92 -11.67 -27.65
CA SER A 649 -17.48 -10.68 -28.63
C SER A 649 -18.21 -9.34 -28.47
N ALA A 650 -19.45 -9.35 -27.99
CA ALA A 650 -20.24 -8.15 -27.71
C ALA A 650 -19.60 -7.29 -26.61
N PHE A 651 -18.94 -7.91 -25.62
CA PHE A 651 -18.18 -7.15 -24.63
C PHE A 651 -16.99 -6.40 -25.22
N LYS A 652 -16.29 -6.99 -26.20
CA LYS A 652 -15.12 -6.39 -26.84
C LYS A 652 -15.46 -5.38 -27.93
N TYR A 653 -16.43 -5.70 -28.77
CA TYR A 653 -16.72 -4.94 -29.99
C TYR A 653 -18.06 -4.20 -29.93
N GLY A 654 -18.95 -4.58 -29.01
CA GLY A 654 -20.26 -3.94 -28.83
C GLY A 654 -20.20 -2.57 -28.15
N THR A 655 -19.02 -2.10 -27.74
CA THR A 655 -18.83 -0.71 -27.31
C THR A 655 -18.61 0.25 -28.48
N ASP A 656 -18.29 -0.26 -29.67
CA ASP A 656 -18.11 0.54 -30.89
C ASP A 656 -19.38 0.56 -31.73
N ILE A 657 -19.94 1.76 -31.91
CA ILE A 657 -21.16 1.99 -32.69
C ILE A 657 -21.04 1.50 -34.15
N ASN A 658 -19.83 1.42 -34.71
CA ASN A 658 -19.60 0.94 -36.07
C ASN A 658 -19.92 -0.55 -36.26
N ASN A 659 -20.01 -1.32 -35.17
CA ASN A 659 -20.39 -2.73 -35.21
C ASN A 659 -21.91 -2.94 -35.16
N PHE A 660 -22.69 -1.85 -35.23
CA PHE A 660 -24.15 -1.87 -35.26
C PHE A 660 -24.70 -1.23 -36.53
N GLN A 661 -25.86 -1.71 -36.96
CA GLN A 661 -26.63 -1.13 -38.05
C GLN A 661 -28.11 -1.11 -37.68
N ILE A 662 -28.81 -0.03 -38.03
CA ILE A 662 -30.26 0.03 -37.93
C ILE A 662 -30.84 -0.24 -39.33
N ALA A 663 -31.68 -1.26 -39.45
CA ALA A 663 -32.39 -1.57 -40.70
C ALA A 663 -33.91 -1.49 -40.50
N GLU A 664 -34.61 -1.10 -41.56
CA GLU A 664 -36.07 -1.12 -41.63
C GLU A 664 -36.55 -2.53 -42.00
N ASP A 665 -37.58 -3.03 -41.33
CA ASP A 665 -38.16 -4.33 -41.61
C ASP A 665 -38.99 -4.28 -42.92
N THR A 666 -38.54 -5.03 -43.92
CA THR A 666 -39.17 -5.13 -45.24
C THR A 666 -40.50 -5.89 -45.24
N GLY A 667 -40.93 -6.46 -44.10
CA GLY A 667 -42.12 -7.31 -43.93
C GLY A 667 -43.46 -6.62 -43.64
N GLY A 668 -43.61 -5.32 -43.92
CA GLY A 668 -44.94 -4.66 -44.00
C GLY A 668 -45.44 -3.92 -42.75
N GLY A 669 -44.59 -3.67 -41.75
CA GLY A 669 -44.93 -2.92 -40.54
C GLY A 669 -44.28 -1.54 -40.37
N GLY A 670 -43.26 -1.18 -41.18
CA GLY A 670 -42.51 0.09 -41.03
C GLY A 670 -41.64 0.18 -39.77
N ASN A 671 -41.41 -0.93 -39.06
CA ASN A 671 -40.63 -0.97 -37.84
C ASN A 671 -39.12 -1.07 -38.15
N TYR A 672 -38.29 -0.63 -37.20
CA TYR A 672 -36.84 -0.70 -37.26
C TYR A 672 -36.30 -1.82 -36.37
N SER A 673 -35.14 -2.36 -36.73
CA SER A 673 -34.39 -3.37 -35.97
C SER A 673 -32.93 -2.97 -35.82
N ILE A 674 -32.31 -3.37 -34.71
CA ILE A 674 -30.89 -3.20 -34.43
C ILE A 674 -30.17 -4.49 -34.81
N LEU A 675 -29.18 -4.39 -35.69
CA LEU A 675 -28.32 -5.48 -36.11
C LEU A 675 -26.93 -5.28 -35.53
N TYR A 676 -26.28 -6.38 -35.16
CA TYR A 676 -24.91 -6.41 -34.68
C TYR A 676 -24.07 -7.35 -35.55
N LYS A 677 -22.80 -6.98 -35.75
CA LYS A 677 -21.82 -7.81 -36.43
C LYS A 677 -20.45 -7.61 -35.80
N ALA A 678 -19.94 -8.63 -35.13
CA ALA A 678 -18.55 -8.65 -34.71
C ALA A 678 -17.62 -8.59 -35.95
N PRO A 679 -16.44 -7.91 -35.89
CA PRO A 679 -15.55 -7.76 -37.05
C PRO A 679 -15.12 -9.06 -37.73
N GLN A 680 -15.14 -10.19 -37.01
CA GLN A 680 -14.76 -11.50 -37.53
C GLN A 680 -15.91 -12.28 -38.20
N LYS A 681 -17.15 -11.78 -38.13
CA LYS A 681 -18.34 -12.41 -38.73
C LYS A 681 -18.69 -11.72 -40.05
N LYS A 682 -19.23 -12.51 -40.99
CA LYS A 682 -19.61 -12.02 -42.32
C LYS A 682 -21.00 -11.39 -42.33
N ASP A 683 -21.93 -11.94 -41.55
CA ASP A 683 -23.34 -11.60 -41.63
C ASP A 683 -23.79 -10.72 -40.45
N TRP A 684 -24.67 -9.76 -40.74
CA TRP A 684 -25.35 -8.96 -39.73
C TRP A 684 -26.47 -9.78 -39.08
N THR A 685 -26.48 -9.81 -37.74
CA THR A 685 -27.50 -10.56 -36.98
C THR A 685 -28.45 -9.58 -36.29
N PRO A 686 -29.78 -9.70 -36.45
CA PRO A 686 -30.72 -8.88 -35.69
C PRO A 686 -30.65 -9.27 -34.21
N ILE A 687 -30.35 -8.28 -33.35
CA ILE A 687 -30.24 -8.48 -31.90
C ILE A 687 -31.45 -7.93 -31.14
N SER A 688 -32.20 -7.01 -31.74
CA SER A 688 -33.41 -6.43 -31.16
C SER A 688 -34.30 -5.87 -32.27
N ASN A 689 -35.61 -6.06 -32.17
CA ASN A 689 -36.58 -5.76 -33.24
C ASN A 689 -37.75 -4.91 -32.71
N ASN A 690 -38.62 -4.46 -33.63
CA ASN A 690 -39.90 -3.80 -33.35
C ASN A 690 -39.84 -2.36 -32.80
N TYR A 691 -38.89 -1.55 -33.26
CA TYR A 691 -38.87 -0.11 -32.94
C TYR A 691 -39.81 0.67 -33.87
N PRO A 692 -40.70 1.54 -33.35
CA PRO A 692 -41.72 2.22 -34.16
C PRO A 692 -41.14 3.27 -35.13
N ASP A 693 -39.95 3.79 -34.82
CA ASP A 693 -39.25 4.77 -35.65
C ASP A 693 -37.73 4.67 -35.45
N LYS A 694 -36.98 5.26 -36.39
CA LYS A 694 -35.50 5.24 -36.39
C LYS A 694 -34.90 5.92 -35.15
N SER A 695 -35.53 6.98 -34.64
CA SER A 695 -35.03 7.73 -33.48
C SER A 695 -35.12 6.89 -32.21
N SER A 696 -36.23 6.17 -32.04
CA SER A 696 -36.40 5.19 -30.96
C SER A 696 -35.35 4.07 -31.01
N ALA A 697 -35.04 3.54 -32.20
CA ALA A 697 -33.96 2.57 -32.37
C ALA A 697 -32.56 3.14 -32.07
N ILE A 698 -32.28 4.40 -32.43
CA ILE A 698 -31.03 5.09 -32.09
C ILE A 698 -30.90 5.28 -30.57
N ALA A 699 -31.98 5.69 -29.90
CA ALA A 699 -31.99 5.88 -28.46
C ALA A 699 -31.68 4.56 -27.73
N ALA A 700 -32.35 3.47 -28.12
CA ALA A 700 -32.10 2.13 -27.58
C ALA A 700 -30.67 1.64 -27.86
N LEU A 701 -30.14 1.88 -29.06
CA LEU A 701 -28.75 1.53 -29.39
C LEU A 701 -27.74 2.29 -28.50
N LYS A 702 -27.95 3.58 -28.25
CA LYS A 702 -27.09 4.37 -27.36
C LYS A 702 -27.14 3.84 -25.93
N GLU A 703 -28.33 3.51 -25.44
CA GLU A 703 -28.53 2.91 -24.12
C GLU A 703 -27.82 1.56 -24.00
N LEU A 704 -27.95 0.70 -25.02
CA LEU A 704 -27.25 -0.57 -25.12
C LEU A 704 -25.72 -0.41 -25.06
N ILE A 705 -25.14 0.49 -25.86
CA ILE A 705 -23.69 0.73 -25.90
C ILE A 705 -23.21 1.22 -24.54
N ASN A 706 -23.89 2.22 -23.95
CA ASN A 706 -23.56 2.73 -22.63
C ASN A 706 -23.60 1.63 -21.58
N TYR A 707 -24.62 0.78 -21.63
CA TYR A 707 -24.76 -0.34 -20.73
C TYR A 707 -23.67 -1.41 -20.90
N LEU A 708 -23.29 -1.74 -22.13
CA LEU A 708 -22.13 -2.62 -22.40
C LEU A 708 -20.83 -2.03 -21.85
N ILE A 709 -20.62 -0.71 -21.98
CA ILE A 709 -19.47 -0.01 -21.38
C ILE A 709 -19.52 -0.16 -19.85
N GLN A 710 -20.66 0.10 -19.20
CA GLN A 710 -20.78 -0.01 -17.75
C GLN A 710 -20.53 -1.44 -17.25
N ILE A 711 -21.09 -2.46 -17.91
CA ILE A 711 -20.84 -3.86 -17.52
C ILE A 711 -19.36 -4.21 -17.69
N ASN A 712 -18.70 -3.76 -18.76
CA ASN A 712 -17.28 -3.97 -18.94
C ASN A 712 -16.47 -3.37 -17.77
N ILE A 713 -16.73 -2.11 -17.41
CA ILE A 713 -16.06 -1.42 -16.30
C ILE A 713 -16.32 -2.14 -14.96
N GLU A 714 -17.58 -2.52 -14.68
CA GLU A 714 -17.96 -3.21 -13.45
C GLU A 714 -17.44 -4.65 -13.37
N SER A 715 -17.14 -5.26 -14.51
CA SER A 715 -16.55 -6.61 -14.59
C SER A 715 -15.03 -6.60 -14.40
N GLU A 716 -14.36 -5.45 -14.47
CA GLU A 716 -12.93 -5.37 -14.27
C GLU A 716 -12.56 -5.48 -12.78
N GLY A 717 -11.55 -6.30 -12.50
CA GLY A 717 -11.13 -6.67 -11.15
C GLY A 717 -10.32 -7.97 -11.20
N PHE A 718 -9.88 -8.44 -10.04
CA PHE A 718 -9.19 -9.73 -9.91
C PHE A 718 -9.31 -10.28 -8.48
N HIS A 719 -9.04 -11.57 -8.33
CA HIS A 719 -8.90 -12.25 -7.05
C HIS A 719 -7.46 -12.72 -6.85
N ILE A 720 -7.03 -12.80 -5.59
CA ILE A 720 -5.74 -13.39 -5.23
C ILE A 720 -6.00 -14.61 -4.34
N VAL A 721 -5.35 -15.72 -4.67
CA VAL A 721 -5.29 -16.93 -3.83
C VAL A 721 -3.84 -17.14 -3.42
N GLU A 722 -3.55 -16.94 -2.15
CA GLU A 722 -2.22 -17.24 -1.59
C GLU A 722 -2.16 -18.73 -1.25
N HIS A 723 -1.24 -19.47 -1.86
CA HIS A 723 -1.20 -20.92 -1.73
C HIS A 723 -0.93 -21.35 -0.30
N ILE A 724 -0.16 -20.57 0.47
CA ILE A 724 0.10 -20.87 1.89
C ILE A 724 -1.18 -21.02 2.72
N LEU A 725 -2.26 -20.33 2.34
CA LEU A 725 -3.57 -20.40 3.02
C LEU A 725 -4.36 -21.68 2.66
N LEU A 726 -3.92 -22.41 1.63
CA LEU A 726 -4.52 -23.68 1.17
C LEU A 726 -3.86 -24.91 1.82
N ILE A 727 -2.82 -24.72 2.62
CA ILE A 727 -2.13 -25.84 3.28
C ILE A 727 -3.08 -26.55 4.26
N PRO A 728 -3.08 -27.90 4.31
CA PRO A 728 -3.79 -28.62 5.35
C PRO A 728 -3.29 -28.23 6.75
N PRO A 729 -4.12 -28.30 7.80
CA PRO A 729 -3.68 -28.05 9.17
C PRO A 729 -2.48 -28.93 9.52
N LEU A 730 -1.45 -28.36 10.17
CA LEU A 730 -0.20 -29.09 10.46
C LEU A 730 -0.40 -30.35 11.32
N LYS A 731 -1.48 -30.41 12.12
CA LYS A 731 -1.87 -31.57 12.94
C LYS A 731 -2.66 -32.65 12.19
N SER A 732 -2.99 -32.42 10.92
CA SER A 732 -3.68 -33.41 10.08
C SER A 732 -2.71 -34.48 9.58
N GLN A 733 -3.19 -35.70 9.42
CA GLN A 733 -2.43 -36.85 8.92
C GLN A 733 -2.27 -36.80 7.39
N SER A 734 -1.68 -35.71 6.91
CA SER A 734 -1.59 -35.33 5.50
C SER A 734 -0.14 -35.20 5.02
N PHE A 735 0.85 -35.31 5.92
CA PHE A 735 2.24 -35.04 5.62
C PHE A 735 3.04 -36.33 5.45
N GLY A 736 3.95 -36.34 4.48
CA GLY A 736 4.82 -37.48 4.18
C GLY A 736 6.10 -37.05 3.51
N PHE A 737 6.94 -38.02 3.12
CA PHE A 737 8.19 -37.77 2.41
C PHE A 737 8.62 -38.97 1.56
N GLY A 738 9.36 -38.68 0.50
CA GLY A 738 10.16 -39.64 -0.24
C GLY A 738 11.64 -39.29 -0.15
N PHE A 739 12.51 -40.29 -0.12
CA PHE A 739 13.96 -40.12 -0.19
C PHE A 739 14.47 -40.58 -1.56
N TYR A 740 15.16 -39.69 -2.24
CA TYR A 740 15.55 -39.86 -3.64
C TYR A 740 17.07 -39.87 -3.78
N GLU A 741 17.57 -40.76 -4.63
CA GLU A 741 18.97 -40.84 -5.04
C GLU A 741 19.31 -39.85 -6.17
N ASN A 742 18.34 -39.58 -7.04
CA ASN A 742 18.36 -38.62 -8.13
C ASN A 742 16.90 -38.26 -8.51
N GLU A 743 16.68 -37.40 -9.49
CA GLU A 743 15.34 -36.91 -9.88
C GLU A 743 14.33 -38.03 -10.17
N ASP A 744 14.78 -39.18 -10.68
CA ASP A 744 13.90 -40.28 -11.11
C ASP A 744 13.91 -41.51 -10.19
N SER A 745 14.87 -41.58 -9.25
CA SER A 745 15.14 -42.76 -8.43
C SER A 745 14.69 -42.56 -6.99
N LEU A 746 13.44 -42.97 -6.69
CA LEU A 746 12.92 -43.07 -5.32
C LEU A 746 13.54 -44.28 -4.63
N LEU A 747 14.21 -44.08 -3.50
CA LEU A 747 14.78 -45.15 -2.68
C LEU A 747 13.75 -45.70 -1.69
N PHE A 748 13.10 -44.82 -0.94
CA PHE A 748 12.07 -45.20 0.04
C PHE A 748 11.12 -44.04 0.34
N ARG A 749 9.99 -44.35 0.97
CA ARG A 749 9.03 -43.37 1.51
C ARG A 749 8.46 -43.81 2.86
N ASN A 750 7.80 -42.90 3.57
CA ASN A 750 7.09 -43.22 4.82
C ASN A 750 5.91 -44.19 4.59
N ILE A 751 5.66 -45.09 5.54
CA ILE A 751 4.55 -46.08 5.47
C ILE A 751 3.18 -45.42 5.56
N ARG A 752 3.01 -44.53 6.54
CA ARG A 752 1.75 -43.85 6.84
C ARG A 752 1.93 -42.35 6.74
N TRP A 753 0.88 -41.67 6.31
CA TRP A 753 0.77 -40.23 6.42
C TRP A 753 0.74 -39.85 7.91
N THR A 754 1.39 -38.75 8.25
CA THR A 754 1.56 -38.28 9.62
C THR A 754 1.17 -36.81 9.72
N ASP A 755 1.15 -36.28 10.94
CA ASP A 755 1.21 -34.83 11.12
C ASP A 755 2.61 -34.28 10.80
N PHE A 756 2.74 -32.94 10.79
CA PHE A 756 4.01 -32.28 10.47
C PHE A 756 5.13 -32.65 11.45
N ASP A 757 4.85 -32.61 12.76
CA ASP A 757 5.87 -32.83 13.80
C ASP A 757 6.34 -34.29 13.82
N GLU A 758 5.41 -35.23 13.68
CA GLU A 758 5.68 -36.65 13.58
C GLU A 758 6.48 -36.97 12.31
N ARG A 759 6.19 -36.31 11.17
CA ARG A 759 7.00 -36.44 9.96
C ARG A 759 8.45 -36.02 10.21
N GLU A 760 8.66 -34.85 10.81
CA GLU A 760 10.00 -34.35 11.11
C GLU A 760 10.74 -35.28 12.08
N LYS A 761 10.05 -35.79 13.11
CA LYS A 761 10.62 -36.75 14.05
C LYS A 761 11.05 -38.05 13.35
N LEU A 762 10.22 -38.58 12.45
CA LEU A 762 10.55 -39.79 11.68
C LEU A 762 11.80 -39.58 10.81
N ILE A 763 11.93 -38.42 10.14
CA ILE A 763 13.13 -38.11 9.35
C ILE A 763 14.37 -38.02 10.25
N GLY A 764 14.25 -37.40 11.43
CA GLY A 764 15.33 -37.36 12.43
C GLY A 764 15.77 -38.76 12.88
N GLU A 765 14.82 -39.62 13.25
CA GLU A 765 15.09 -41.01 13.64
C GLU A 765 15.79 -41.80 12.51
N ILE A 766 15.41 -41.57 11.24
CA ILE A 766 16.04 -42.20 10.08
C ILE A 766 17.51 -41.77 9.94
N LEU A 767 17.80 -40.48 10.14
CA LEU A 767 19.16 -39.95 10.08
C LEU A 767 20.03 -40.52 11.21
N GLU A 768 19.50 -40.62 12.42
CA GLU A 768 20.19 -41.26 13.56
C GLU A 768 20.46 -42.74 13.31
N ILE A 769 19.49 -43.49 12.76
CA ILE A 769 19.68 -44.91 12.41
C ILE A 769 20.76 -45.06 11.33
N ALA A 770 20.83 -44.16 10.36
CA ALA A 770 21.84 -44.23 9.32
C ALA A 770 23.28 -44.11 9.86
N GLU A 771 23.47 -43.41 10.98
CA GLU A 771 24.78 -43.30 11.65
C GLU A 771 25.15 -44.55 12.46
N ASN A 772 24.17 -45.36 12.90
CA ASN A 772 24.40 -46.55 13.74
C ASN A 772 23.92 -47.85 13.08
N LYS A 773 24.87 -48.68 12.60
CA LYS A 773 24.61 -49.95 11.88
C LYS A 773 23.76 -50.96 12.64
N GLU A 774 23.71 -50.92 13.98
CA GLU A 774 22.97 -51.89 14.80
C GLU A 774 21.43 -51.79 14.68
N ASN A 775 20.89 -50.68 14.15
CA ASN A 775 19.45 -50.41 14.09
C ASN A 775 18.79 -50.64 12.71
N THR A 776 19.48 -51.32 11.79
CA THR A 776 19.04 -51.56 10.41
C THR A 776 17.65 -52.22 10.27
N PRO A 777 17.24 -53.21 11.11
CA PRO A 777 15.89 -53.79 11.04
C PRO A 777 14.76 -52.79 11.34
N ARG A 778 14.99 -51.86 12.27
CA ARG A 778 14.01 -50.83 12.65
C ARG A 778 13.72 -49.86 11.51
N LEU A 779 14.70 -49.63 10.62
CA LEU A 779 14.51 -48.81 9.41
C LEU A 779 13.51 -49.45 8.44
N ASN A 780 13.58 -50.78 8.27
CA ASN A 780 12.71 -51.53 7.36
C ASN A 780 11.25 -51.51 7.85
N GLU A 781 11.03 -51.44 9.16
CA GLU A 781 9.71 -51.29 9.79
C GLU A 781 9.11 -49.88 9.66
N MET A 782 9.90 -48.87 9.29
CA MET A 782 9.47 -47.47 9.18
C MET A 782 9.20 -47.04 7.73
N MET A 783 9.62 -47.84 6.75
CA MET A 783 9.72 -47.44 5.35
C MET A 783 9.03 -48.40 4.39
N LEU A 784 8.67 -47.83 3.25
CA LEU A 784 8.18 -48.54 2.08
C LEU A 784 9.15 -48.35 0.92
N PHE A 785 9.56 -49.46 0.30
CA PHE A 785 10.51 -49.46 -0.81
C PHE A 785 9.82 -49.80 -2.13
N PRO A 786 10.15 -49.10 -3.24
CA PRO A 786 9.56 -49.40 -4.53
C PRO A 786 10.15 -50.70 -5.12
N LYS A 787 9.32 -51.54 -5.73
CA LYS A 787 9.79 -52.78 -6.40
C LYS A 787 10.68 -52.52 -7.63
N ARG A 788 10.61 -51.33 -8.24
CA ARG A 788 11.40 -50.87 -9.40
C ARG A 788 11.94 -49.44 -9.16
N ASN A 789 13.14 -49.12 -9.63
CA ASN A 789 13.79 -47.79 -9.50
C ASN A 789 13.15 -46.68 -10.36
N LYS A 790 11.83 -46.70 -10.61
CA LYS A 790 11.12 -45.61 -11.30
C LYS A 790 10.20 -44.88 -10.33
N SER A 791 10.22 -43.56 -10.38
CA SER A 791 9.47 -42.60 -9.56
C SER A 791 7.96 -42.84 -9.41
N SER A 792 7.35 -43.69 -10.24
CA SER A 792 5.90 -43.90 -10.33
C SER A 792 5.41 -45.33 -10.06
N SER A 793 6.26 -46.27 -9.61
CA SER A 793 5.83 -47.66 -9.38
C SER A 793 4.89 -47.77 -8.16
N PRO A 794 3.60 -48.12 -8.33
CA PRO A 794 2.64 -48.27 -7.23
C PRO A 794 2.82 -49.59 -6.45
N ASP A 795 3.63 -50.51 -6.98
CA ASP A 795 4.01 -51.77 -6.34
C ASP A 795 5.10 -51.53 -5.27
N ILE A 796 4.68 -51.63 -4.02
CA ILE A 796 5.47 -51.27 -2.84
C ILE A 796 5.28 -52.38 -1.81
N SER A 797 6.37 -52.88 -1.24
CA SER A 797 6.36 -53.96 -0.24
C SER A 797 7.45 -53.75 0.79
N GLU A 798 7.33 -54.45 1.92
CA GLU A 798 8.43 -54.66 2.86
C GLU A 798 9.63 -55.26 2.08
N MET A 799 10.85 -54.78 2.36
CA MET A 799 12.05 -55.16 1.61
C MET A 799 12.68 -56.42 2.24
N ASN A 800 12.80 -57.48 1.45
CA ASN A 800 13.53 -58.72 1.81
C ASN A 800 14.94 -58.79 1.18
N ASP A 801 15.48 -57.65 0.73
CA ASP A 801 16.74 -57.53 -0.02
C ASP A 801 17.72 -56.59 0.71
N ASP A 802 18.65 -57.19 1.46
CA ASP A 802 19.65 -56.50 2.28
C ASP A 802 20.54 -55.54 1.47
N SER A 803 20.79 -55.84 0.19
CA SER A 803 21.66 -55.01 -0.66
C SER A 803 21.04 -53.65 -0.99
N LYS A 804 19.72 -53.59 -1.17
CA LYS A 804 19.02 -52.33 -1.44
C LYS A 804 18.84 -51.49 -0.19
N LEU A 805 18.67 -52.15 0.97
CA LEU A 805 18.63 -51.47 2.27
C LEU A 805 19.96 -50.81 2.59
N GLU A 806 21.08 -51.48 2.34
CA GLU A 806 22.41 -50.88 2.49
C GLU A 806 22.63 -49.71 1.53
N ASN A 807 22.17 -49.80 0.26
CA ASN A 807 22.24 -48.68 -0.69
C ASN A 807 21.43 -47.46 -0.20
N ALA A 808 20.25 -47.67 0.37
CA ALA A 808 19.44 -46.60 0.94
C ALA A 808 20.14 -45.93 2.12
N LEU A 809 20.70 -46.73 3.04
CA LEU A 809 21.49 -46.26 4.18
C LEU A 809 22.73 -45.47 3.75
N GLU A 810 23.47 -45.95 2.74
CA GLU A 810 24.62 -45.26 2.18
C GLU A 810 24.22 -43.89 1.60
N ASN A 811 23.12 -43.81 0.85
CA ASN A 811 22.62 -42.55 0.33
C ASN A 811 22.18 -41.58 1.44
N VAL A 812 21.57 -42.07 2.52
CA VAL A 812 21.23 -41.23 3.69
C VAL A 812 22.51 -40.70 4.36
N ARG A 813 23.55 -41.52 4.52
CA ARG A 813 24.86 -41.10 5.04
C ARG A 813 25.54 -40.07 4.13
N LEU A 814 25.49 -40.28 2.81
CA LEU A 814 26.02 -39.35 1.81
C LEU A 814 25.32 -37.99 1.88
N ARG A 815 24.00 -37.97 2.09
CA ARG A 815 23.22 -36.74 2.30
C ARG A 815 23.66 -36.02 3.57
N ASN A 816 23.91 -36.72 4.67
CA ASN A 816 24.32 -36.08 5.93
C ASN A 816 25.65 -35.32 5.80
N GLY A 817 26.53 -35.76 4.90
CA GLY A 817 27.78 -35.06 4.56
C GLY A 817 27.64 -33.89 3.57
N ARG A 818 26.45 -33.60 3.01
CA ARG A 818 26.23 -32.60 1.95
C ARG A 818 25.08 -31.63 2.31
N LYS A 819 25.26 -30.33 2.02
CA LYS A 819 24.18 -29.34 2.19
C LYS A 819 23.03 -29.60 1.19
N THR A 820 21.80 -29.37 1.65
CA THR A 820 20.51 -30.00 1.27
C THR A 820 19.91 -29.74 -0.12
N LEU A 821 20.63 -29.13 -1.07
CA LEU A 821 20.05 -28.80 -2.40
C LEU A 821 20.28 -29.87 -3.48
N PHE A 822 21.21 -30.81 -3.25
CA PHE A 822 21.56 -31.84 -4.24
C PHE A 822 21.10 -33.22 -3.78
N PHE A 823 20.82 -34.09 -4.74
CA PHE A 823 20.57 -35.49 -4.44
C PHE A 823 21.83 -36.17 -3.86
N PRO A 824 21.69 -37.19 -2.99
CA PRO A 824 20.42 -37.73 -2.49
C PRO A 824 19.73 -36.80 -1.47
N ARG A 825 18.39 -36.71 -1.50
CA ARG A 825 17.61 -35.77 -0.65
C ARG A 825 16.21 -36.26 -0.27
N PHE A 826 15.65 -35.65 0.77
CA PHE A 826 14.24 -35.78 1.13
C PHE A 826 13.38 -34.80 0.32
N GLU A 827 12.40 -35.32 -0.41
CA GLU A 827 11.28 -34.55 -0.94
C GLU A 827 10.09 -34.67 0.01
N LEU A 828 9.57 -33.54 0.47
CA LEU A 828 8.42 -33.51 1.37
C LEU A 828 7.12 -33.46 0.57
N TRP A 829 6.12 -34.21 1.03
CA TRP A 829 4.84 -34.34 0.35
C TRP A 829 3.67 -33.96 1.25
N VAL A 830 2.59 -33.54 0.61
CA VAL A 830 1.28 -33.28 1.21
C VAL A 830 0.22 -34.06 0.44
N LYS A 831 -0.59 -34.83 1.16
CA LYS A 831 -1.72 -35.58 0.63
C LYS A 831 -3.02 -34.83 0.88
N LEU A 832 -3.81 -34.69 -0.17
CA LEU A 832 -5.17 -34.15 -0.13
C LEU A 832 -6.19 -35.24 0.24
N LEU A 833 -7.41 -34.86 0.63
CA LEU A 833 -8.43 -35.81 1.09
C LEU A 833 -8.87 -36.78 -0.02
N ASN A 834 -8.88 -36.34 -1.28
CA ASN A 834 -9.14 -37.19 -2.45
C ASN A 834 -8.02 -38.20 -2.76
N GLY A 835 -6.91 -38.14 -2.03
CA GLY A 835 -5.77 -39.04 -2.18
C GLY A 835 -4.66 -38.55 -3.10
N THR A 836 -4.82 -37.39 -3.74
CA THR A 836 -3.78 -36.75 -4.56
C THR A 836 -2.59 -36.37 -3.68
N VAL A 837 -1.38 -36.63 -4.15
CA VAL A 837 -0.13 -36.30 -3.46
C VAL A 837 0.59 -35.21 -4.23
N MET A 838 1.02 -34.17 -3.50
CA MET A 838 1.72 -33.02 -4.04
C MET A 838 3.04 -32.79 -3.32
N LYS A 839 3.99 -32.12 -3.99
CA LYS A 839 5.21 -31.63 -3.35
C LYS A 839 4.89 -30.47 -2.39
N GLY A 840 5.58 -30.41 -1.26
CA GLY A 840 5.39 -29.38 -0.24
C GLY A 840 5.73 -27.96 -0.72
N ASP A 841 6.62 -27.84 -1.72
CA ASP A 841 6.99 -26.56 -2.34
C ASP A 841 5.85 -25.86 -3.08
N TYR A 842 4.75 -26.57 -3.39
CA TYR A 842 3.54 -25.99 -3.98
C TYR A 842 2.97 -24.82 -3.15
N PHE A 843 3.19 -24.83 -1.84
CA PHE A 843 2.68 -23.83 -0.90
C PHE A 843 3.67 -22.67 -0.65
N ASN A 844 4.91 -22.79 -1.14
CA ASN A 844 5.98 -21.86 -0.82
C ASN A 844 5.91 -20.60 -1.65
N PHE A 845 5.67 -19.46 -0.99
CA PHE A 845 5.74 -18.13 -1.62
C PHE A 845 5.07 -18.09 -2.99
N ARG A 846 3.87 -18.68 -3.10
CA ARG A 846 3.16 -18.83 -4.37
C ARG A 846 1.77 -18.24 -4.24
N MET A 847 1.35 -17.49 -5.25
CA MET A 847 -0.01 -16.98 -5.36
C MET A 847 -0.56 -17.16 -6.77
N ALA A 848 -1.88 -17.33 -6.86
CA ALA A 848 -2.62 -17.31 -8.10
C ALA A 848 -3.40 -15.98 -8.22
N VAL A 849 -3.26 -15.29 -9.35
CA VAL A 849 -4.03 -14.10 -9.70
C VAL A 849 -5.10 -14.51 -10.71
N ILE A 850 -6.36 -14.39 -10.31
CA ILE A 850 -7.52 -14.83 -11.09
C ILE A 850 -8.19 -13.59 -11.70
N LEU A 851 -8.22 -13.52 -13.03
CA LEU A 851 -8.74 -12.40 -13.80
C LEU A 851 -9.88 -12.85 -14.73
N PRO A 852 -10.91 -12.01 -14.94
CA PRO A 852 -11.97 -12.30 -15.90
C PRO A 852 -11.50 -12.14 -17.35
N ALA A 853 -11.88 -13.07 -18.24
CA ALA A 853 -11.44 -13.05 -19.64
C ALA A 853 -12.40 -12.30 -20.58
N TRP A 854 -13.50 -11.74 -20.08
CA TRP A 854 -14.56 -11.13 -20.89
C TRP A 854 -14.59 -9.60 -20.96
N PRO A 855 -14.04 -8.79 -20.03
CA PRO A 855 -13.99 -7.35 -20.23
C PRO A 855 -13.19 -6.96 -21.48
N ALA A 856 -13.55 -5.88 -22.17
CA ALA A 856 -12.95 -5.47 -23.44
C ALA A 856 -11.43 -5.28 -23.32
N ARG A 857 -10.95 -4.57 -22.28
CA ARG A 857 -9.51 -4.44 -22.00
C ARG A 857 -8.86 -5.80 -21.76
N PHE A 858 -9.55 -6.68 -21.04
CA PHE A 858 -9.03 -7.98 -20.63
C PHE A 858 -9.12 -9.02 -21.76
N GLN A 859 -9.73 -8.68 -22.90
CA GLN A 859 -9.65 -9.44 -24.17
C GLN A 859 -8.55 -8.93 -25.11
N ASN A 860 -7.75 -7.94 -24.71
CA ASN A 860 -6.59 -7.46 -25.45
C ASN A 860 -5.33 -8.20 -24.96
N GLU A 861 -4.67 -8.97 -25.83
CA GLU A 861 -3.50 -9.78 -25.43
C GLU A 861 -2.32 -8.90 -24.93
N ASN A 862 -2.08 -7.73 -25.52
CA ASN A 862 -1.04 -6.82 -25.04
C ASN A 862 -1.35 -6.29 -23.63
N PHE A 863 -2.64 -6.07 -23.33
CA PHE A 863 -3.06 -5.67 -21.99
C PHE A 863 -2.91 -6.79 -20.97
N ARG A 864 -3.14 -8.05 -21.38
CA ARG A 864 -2.86 -9.21 -20.52
C ARG A 864 -1.38 -9.30 -20.19
N GLU A 865 -0.52 -9.26 -21.21
CA GLU A 865 0.93 -9.30 -21.02
C GLU A 865 1.43 -8.14 -20.15
N PHE A 866 0.96 -6.92 -20.41
CA PHE A 866 1.25 -5.76 -19.58
C PHE A 866 0.83 -5.98 -18.13
N THR A 867 -0.39 -6.49 -17.91
CA THR A 867 -0.92 -6.75 -16.57
C THR A 867 -0.04 -7.75 -15.83
N GLU A 868 0.26 -8.90 -16.45
CA GLU A 868 1.08 -9.91 -15.81
C GLU A 868 2.50 -9.40 -15.49
N ASN A 869 3.10 -8.65 -16.40
CA ASN A 869 4.41 -8.03 -16.18
C ASN A 869 4.38 -6.99 -15.05
N LEU A 870 3.31 -6.18 -14.97
CA LEU A 870 3.12 -5.22 -13.88
C LEU A 870 3.08 -5.92 -12.52
N PHE A 871 2.32 -7.02 -12.41
CA PHE A 871 2.27 -7.84 -11.18
C PHE A 871 3.65 -8.39 -10.82
N ARG A 872 4.39 -8.96 -11.80
CA ARG A 872 5.75 -9.49 -11.59
C ARG A 872 6.75 -8.40 -11.14
N GLN A 873 6.65 -7.20 -11.69
CA GLN A 873 7.54 -6.08 -11.34
C GLN A 873 7.26 -5.49 -9.95
N ASN A 874 6.04 -5.65 -9.44
CA ASN A 874 5.63 -5.08 -8.16
C ASN A 874 5.58 -6.10 -7.01
N ALA A 875 5.60 -7.40 -7.31
CA ALA A 875 5.69 -8.44 -6.30
C ALA A 875 7.15 -8.66 -5.85
N PRO A 876 7.37 -9.13 -4.60
CA PRO A 876 8.69 -9.60 -4.17
C PRO A 876 9.25 -10.70 -5.10
N ALA A 877 10.55 -10.63 -5.41
CA ALA A 877 11.19 -11.50 -6.40
C ALA A 877 11.12 -13.01 -6.06
N TYR A 878 10.95 -13.35 -4.78
CA TYR A 878 10.83 -14.73 -4.32
C TYR A 878 9.39 -15.27 -4.40
N ILE A 879 8.39 -14.44 -4.73
CA ILE A 879 7.00 -14.87 -4.88
C ILE A 879 6.76 -15.33 -6.31
N ARG A 880 6.38 -16.60 -6.46
CA ARG A 880 5.87 -17.15 -7.72
C ARG A 880 4.41 -16.72 -7.93
N ILE A 881 4.11 -16.24 -9.13
CA ILE A 881 2.75 -15.82 -9.51
C ILE A 881 2.28 -16.67 -10.69
N ASP A 882 1.12 -17.29 -10.55
CA ASP A 882 0.42 -17.91 -11.67
C ASP A 882 -0.81 -17.08 -12.05
N PHE A 883 -1.07 -16.93 -13.34
CA PHE A 883 -2.17 -16.11 -13.86
C PHE A 883 -3.24 -16.99 -14.51
N TYR A 884 -4.50 -16.71 -14.18
CA TYR A 884 -5.66 -17.42 -14.70
C TYR A 884 -6.65 -16.42 -15.31
N TRP A 885 -6.82 -16.46 -16.62
CA TRP A 885 -7.80 -15.66 -17.34
C TRP A 885 -9.06 -16.50 -17.61
N LEU A 886 -10.08 -16.36 -16.77
CA LEU A 886 -11.24 -17.25 -16.74
C LEU A 886 -12.42 -16.71 -17.56
N THR A 887 -13.10 -17.58 -18.29
CA THR A 887 -14.40 -17.28 -18.89
C THR A 887 -15.47 -17.04 -17.82
N ILE A 888 -16.63 -16.52 -18.20
CA ILE A 888 -17.74 -16.26 -17.26
C ILE A 888 -18.13 -17.54 -16.51
N SER A 889 -18.21 -18.69 -17.19
CA SER A 889 -18.60 -19.96 -16.57
C SER A 889 -17.55 -20.45 -15.55
N GLU A 890 -16.27 -20.36 -15.91
CA GLU A 890 -15.17 -20.77 -15.04
C GLU A 890 -15.03 -19.84 -13.83
N MET A 891 -15.23 -18.53 -14.02
CA MET A 891 -15.22 -17.57 -12.92
C MET A 891 -16.36 -17.82 -11.94
N LYS A 892 -17.57 -18.14 -12.41
CA LYS A 892 -18.69 -18.52 -11.52
C LYS A 892 -18.36 -19.73 -10.65
N GLU A 893 -17.76 -20.76 -11.26
CA GLU A 893 -17.31 -21.95 -10.55
C GLU A 893 -16.24 -21.59 -9.52
N PHE A 894 -15.22 -20.82 -9.92
CA PHE A 894 -14.16 -20.35 -9.03
C PHE A 894 -14.71 -19.52 -7.86
N GLU A 895 -15.52 -18.50 -8.12
CA GLU A 895 -16.01 -17.57 -7.11
C GLU A 895 -16.87 -18.26 -6.07
N LYS A 896 -17.66 -19.25 -6.48
CA LYS A 896 -18.38 -20.11 -5.53
C LYS A 896 -17.42 -20.77 -4.55
N LEU A 897 -16.35 -21.39 -5.05
CA LEU A 897 -15.33 -22.05 -4.19
C LEU A 897 -14.58 -21.04 -3.33
N TYR A 898 -14.20 -19.91 -3.92
CA TYR A 898 -13.37 -18.89 -3.31
C TYR A 898 -14.07 -18.21 -2.13
N PHE A 899 -15.33 -17.78 -2.30
CA PHE A 899 -16.08 -17.14 -1.22
C PHE A 899 -16.54 -18.14 -0.15
N GLU A 900 -16.82 -19.41 -0.48
CA GLU A 900 -17.01 -20.48 0.51
C GLU A 900 -15.76 -20.65 1.39
N TRP A 901 -14.57 -20.71 0.76
CA TRP A 901 -13.29 -20.84 1.44
C TRP A 901 -12.93 -19.63 2.31
N LEU A 902 -13.13 -18.41 1.82
CA LEU A 902 -12.89 -17.18 2.59
C LEU A 902 -13.78 -17.08 3.82
N ASN A 903 -15.07 -17.42 3.69
CA ASN A 903 -15.99 -17.46 4.82
C ASN A 903 -15.53 -18.46 5.88
N PHE A 904 -15.01 -19.62 5.45
CA PHE A 904 -14.38 -20.57 6.35
C PHE A 904 -13.15 -19.99 7.07
N LEU A 905 -12.24 -19.31 6.35
CA LEU A 905 -11.08 -18.63 6.97
C LEU A 905 -11.52 -17.59 8.01
N ASN A 906 -12.58 -16.84 7.73
CA ASN A 906 -13.11 -15.81 8.61
C ASN A 906 -13.65 -16.39 9.93
N LYS A 907 -14.39 -17.50 9.84
CA LYS A 907 -14.99 -18.21 10.99
C LYS A 907 -13.99 -18.93 11.88
N GLN A 908 -12.74 -19.07 11.43
CA GLN A 908 -11.63 -19.62 12.22
C GLN A 908 -11.88 -21.05 12.70
N GLU A 909 -12.66 -21.83 11.97
CA GLU A 909 -12.93 -23.22 12.31
C GLU A 909 -11.69 -24.09 12.04
N ILE A 910 -11.19 -24.77 13.07
CA ILE A 910 -10.11 -25.76 12.95
C ILE A 910 -10.78 -27.14 12.88
N ASN A 911 -11.32 -27.49 11.73
CA ASN A 911 -11.97 -28.78 11.49
C ASN A 911 -11.56 -29.38 10.13
N PHE A 912 -11.88 -30.66 9.93
CA PHE A 912 -11.62 -31.36 8.67
C PHE A 912 -12.37 -30.74 7.47
N GLU A 913 -13.48 -30.04 7.70
CA GLU A 913 -14.26 -29.37 6.65
C GLU A 913 -13.43 -28.28 5.95
N GLY A 914 -12.59 -27.55 6.68
CA GLY A 914 -11.64 -26.57 6.14
C GLY A 914 -10.70 -27.10 5.06
N SER A 915 -10.23 -28.33 5.22
CA SER A 915 -9.37 -29.00 4.25
C SER A 915 -10.11 -29.28 2.93
N THR A 916 -11.43 -29.49 2.98
CA THR A 916 -12.24 -29.75 1.77
C THR A 916 -12.38 -28.51 0.87
N PHE A 917 -12.54 -27.32 1.45
CA PHE A 917 -12.61 -26.08 0.69
C PHE A 917 -11.28 -25.76 -0.01
N SER A 918 -10.18 -25.88 0.75
CA SER A 918 -8.83 -25.65 0.23
C SER A 918 -8.50 -26.62 -0.91
N GLU A 919 -8.87 -27.88 -0.77
CA GLU A 919 -8.68 -28.90 -1.80
C GLU A 919 -9.49 -28.65 -3.07
N ARG A 920 -10.77 -28.25 -2.96
CA ARG A 920 -11.58 -27.89 -4.13
C ARG A 920 -10.96 -26.75 -4.93
N LEU A 921 -10.37 -25.75 -4.25
CA LEU A 921 -9.63 -24.68 -4.90
C LEU A 921 -8.34 -25.17 -5.56
N ILE A 922 -7.54 -26.02 -4.89
CA ILE A 922 -6.32 -26.60 -5.46
C ILE A 922 -6.64 -27.37 -6.74
N ILE A 923 -7.69 -28.21 -6.71
CA ILE A 923 -8.12 -28.99 -7.89
C ILE A 923 -8.51 -28.06 -9.03
N PHE A 924 -9.26 -26.99 -8.74
CA PHE A 924 -9.61 -25.99 -9.75
C PHE A 924 -8.36 -25.35 -10.38
N LEU A 925 -7.39 -24.93 -9.55
CA LEU A 925 -6.16 -24.28 -10.00
C LEU A 925 -5.22 -25.21 -10.78
N GLN A 926 -5.29 -26.53 -10.55
CA GLN A 926 -4.50 -27.54 -11.26
C GLN A 926 -5.16 -28.06 -12.55
N GLY A 927 -6.39 -27.65 -12.86
CA GLY A 927 -7.11 -28.05 -14.07
C GLY A 927 -6.50 -27.52 -15.39
N ASN A 928 -7.07 -27.93 -16.53
CA ASN A 928 -6.58 -27.66 -17.89
C ASN A 928 -6.57 -26.17 -18.33
N ASN A 929 -6.87 -25.22 -17.46
CA ASN A 929 -6.94 -23.78 -17.78
C ASN A 929 -5.62 -23.02 -17.52
N TYR A 930 -4.52 -23.78 -17.45
CA TYR A 930 -3.20 -23.31 -17.03
C TYR A 930 -2.38 -22.83 -18.24
N ARG A 931 -2.05 -21.54 -18.30
CA ARG A 931 -0.90 -21.07 -19.09
C ARG A 931 0.34 -21.14 -18.18
N VAL A 932 1.14 -22.20 -18.31
CA VAL A 932 2.53 -22.14 -17.82
C VAL A 932 3.23 -21.09 -18.69
N ALA A 933 3.80 -20.05 -18.09
CA ALA A 933 4.87 -19.35 -18.76
C ALA A 933 6.07 -20.31 -18.76
N ASP A 934 6.59 -20.64 -19.94
CA ASP A 934 7.93 -21.23 -20.03
C ASP A 934 8.89 -20.30 -19.27
N SER A 935 9.64 -20.90 -18.35
CA SER A 935 10.58 -20.25 -17.42
C SER A 935 11.58 -19.32 -18.07
#